data_AF-A0A964RRF4-F1
#
_entry.id   AF-A0A964RRF4-F1
#
_cell.length_a   1.000
_cell.length_b   1.000
_cell.length_c   1.000
_cell.angle_alpha   90.00
_cell.angle_beta   90.00
_cell.angle_gamma   90.00
#
_symmetry.space_group_name_H-M   'P 1'
#
loop_
_entity.id
_entity.type
_entity.pdbx_description
1 polymer ?
#
loop_
_entity_poly.entity_id
_entity_poly.type
_entity_poly.pdbx_seq_one_letter_code
_entity_poly.pdbx_strand_id
1 'polypeptide(L)'
;MYKFVDQIYLNEEKCVGCNKCLTNCPVPGANIAYLVDGNIKIKVNPEKCIHCGECIKVCDHDARYYKDDTKRFFEDLQSGKKLSVIAAPSIMVQFREYKKLLGYLKSLGVNFIYDVSFGADISIWACVRTLKNDNCNSIITQPCPPIVNYIEKYQPELIEKLAPIQSAMMCTAIYMKKYEHIKDDIAFLSPCIAKADEIHDENTNGNVKYNVTFKKLSEHLTINNIDISKYEESSFDDMGCSLGFLFSRPGGFKENIEYYINDGWIKEINGTEYVYDYLRGYSNNLKQDKEVPLVVDILNCSSGCHFGTGTCSECVSAERIDQVDSEFNKLKSIKKKDKGGKLFRKKVDWLHGYFDKNLRLEDFKRSYNRNIVTHNIVEPTEEQYDEIFNQLNKHTEESRNINCLACGYGSCKTMALAIFNGLNVPSNCIDYNKKEVMNEHYISEARNEFFTNISHELRTPLNVIYSVLQLESTYKDTLVIDDIMKYNEIIKQNCLRLIRLVNNIIDVSRIEAGFFRPLFKMENIVSEVENIVLSIKTYVDNKKMNLIFDTQKEEIYLSCDTHLIERIMLDLLSNAVKYGREKGTIKVNIYSKDSKSVTISVKDDGVGIPEEMHEKIFERFQKVDTSLSRKNEGSGIGLSLVKSLVELQGGTITCKSVLKQGSEFLVTFPIEHQDHKLSENMESHILYKKDSTENVDIEFSDIYF
;
A
#
# COMPACT_ATOMS: atom_id res chain seq x y z
N MET A 1 2.24 -27.48 22.25
CA MET A 1 2.15 -26.19 21.53
C MET A 1 3.30 -26.21 20.52
N TYR A 2 2.99 -26.33 19.23
CA TYR A 2 4.02 -26.42 18.18
C TYR A 2 4.83 -25.12 18.17
N LYS A 3 6.16 -25.20 18.32
CA LYS A 3 7.02 -24.01 18.33
C LYS A 3 7.44 -23.74 16.89
N PHE A 4 6.86 -22.71 16.26
CA PHE A 4 7.28 -22.27 14.94
C PHE A 4 8.74 -21.82 15.00
N VAL A 5 9.58 -22.37 14.12
CA VAL A 5 11.01 -22.03 14.03
C VAL A 5 11.18 -21.02 12.90
N ASP A 6 11.66 -19.82 13.23
CA ASP A 6 12.02 -18.83 12.22
C ASP A 6 13.21 -19.34 11.39
N GLN A 7 13.03 -19.45 10.06
CA GLN A 7 14.14 -19.73 9.15
C GLN A 7 14.46 -18.57 8.20
N ILE A 8 13.45 -17.75 7.89
CA ILE A 8 13.58 -16.63 6.94
C ILE A 8 13.41 -15.32 7.69
N TYR A 9 14.33 -14.40 7.47
CA TYR A 9 14.45 -13.14 8.19
C TYR A 9 14.46 -11.93 7.26
N LEU A 10 14.15 -10.78 7.84
CA LEU A 10 14.20 -9.46 7.22
C LEU A 10 15.40 -8.68 7.75
N ASN A 11 16.17 -8.06 6.87
CA ASN A 11 17.00 -6.91 7.18
C ASN A 11 16.20 -5.65 6.82
N GLU A 12 15.71 -4.95 7.84
CA GLU A 12 14.82 -3.79 7.69
C GLU A 12 15.50 -2.61 6.99
N GLU A 13 16.79 -2.40 7.23
CA GLU A 13 17.58 -1.32 6.62
C GLU A 13 17.66 -1.48 5.10
N LYS A 14 17.81 -2.72 4.63
CA LYS A 14 17.90 -3.04 3.20
C LYS A 14 16.55 -3.13 2.50
N CYS A 15 15.45 -3.26 3.22
CA CYS A 15 14.12 -3.40 2.61
C CYS A 15 13.60 -2.05 2.12
N VAL A 16 13.39 -1.92 0.82
CA VAL A 16 12.86 -0.68 0.21
C VAL A 16 11.35 -0.71 -0.02
N GLY A 17 10.64 -1.72 0.49
CA GLY A 17 9.19 -1.82 0.34
C GLY A 17 8.68 -2.11 -1.08
N CYS A 18 9.50 -2.72 -1.96
CA CYS A 18 9.14 -2.94 -3.38
C CYS A 18 8.05 -3.98 -3.65
N ASN A 19 7.48 -4.61 -2.61
CA ASN A 19 6.38 -5.58 -2.67
C ASN A 19 6.62 -6.89 -3.45
N LYS A 20 7.79 -7.11 -4.10
CA LYS A 20 8.09 -8.36 -4.83
C LYS A 20 7.89 -9.63 -3.98
N CYS A 21 8.28 -9.59 -2.72
CA CYS A 21 8.10 -10.72 -1.80
C CYS A 21 6.65 -10.93 -1.35
N LEU A 22 5.79 -9.91 -1.40
CA LEU A 22 4.34 -10.07 -1.22
C LEU A 22 3.73 -10.72 -2.47
N THR A 23 4.03 -10.17 -3.65
CA THR A 23 3.48 -10.64 -4.94
C THR A 23 3.76 -12.11 -5.21
N ASN A 24 5.00 -12.56 -4.96
CA ASN A 24 5.43 -13.92 -5.29
C ASN A 24 5.22 -14.91 -4.14
N CYS A 25 4.65 -14.47 -3.00
CA CYS A 25 4.42 -15.38 -1.89
C CYS A 25 3.21 -16.28 -2.21
N PRO A 26 3.37 -17.62 -2.20
CA PRO A 26 2.26 -18.53 -2.46
C PRO A 26 1.23 -18.60 -1.31
N VAL A 27 1.57 -18.01 -0.16
CA VAL A 27 0.80 -18.09 1.06
C VAL A 27 0.36 -16.69 1.48
N PRO A 28 -0.94 -16.37 1.32
CA PRO A 28 -1.48 -15.11 1.77
C PRO A 28 -1.18 -14.82 3.26
N GLY A 29 -0.59 -13.65 3.52
CA GLY A 29 -0.25 -13.20 4.88
C GLY A 29 1.02 -13.80 5.49
N ALA A 30 1.77 -14.64 4.76
CA ALA A 30 3.12 -15.04 5.19
C ALA A 30 4.14 -13.91 5.03
N ASN A 31 3.86 -12.92 4.18
CA ASN A 31 4.53 -11.62 4.16
C ASN A 31 3.52 -10.55 4.55
N ILE A 32 3.95 -9.56 5.35
CA ILE A 32 3.09 -8.49 5.89
C ILE A 32 3.78 -7.16 5.62
N ALA A 33 3.07 -6.23 4.96
CA ALA A 33 3.52 -4.85 4.81
C ALA A 33 3.15 -4.03 6.04
N TYR A 34 4.10 -3.21 6.50
CA TYR A 34 3.96 -2.35 7.68
C TYR A 34 4.80 -1.07 7.49
N LEU A 35 4.55 -0.06 8.32
CA LEU A 35 5.26 1.21 8.29
C LEU A 35 6.38 1.25 9.34
N VAL A 36 7.54 1.75 8.93
CA VAL A 36 8.67 2.12 9.79
C VAL A 36 9.17 3.48 9.33
N ASP A 37 9.11 4.50 10.20
CA ASP A 37 9.52 5.87 9.90
C ASP A 37 8.95 6.41 8.56
N GLY A 38 7.66 6.15 8.32
CA GLY A 38 6.96 6.55 7.09
C GLY A 38 7.25 5.68 5.86
N ASN A 39 8.20 4.73 5.94
CA ASN A 39 8.55 3.85 4.83
C ASN A 39 7.87 2.49 4.94
N ILE A 40 7.45 1.95 3.80
CA ILE A 40 6.90 0.59 3.72
C ILE A 40 8.03 -0.42 3.88
N LYS A 41 7.86 -1.33 4.84
CA LYS A 41 8.70 -2.50 5.06
C LYS A 41 7.84 -3.75 5.00
N ILE A 42 8.45 -4.89 4.71
CA ILE A 42 7.73 -6.15 4.56
C ILE A 42 8.37 -7.19 5.47
N LYS A 43 7.67 -7.68 6.49
CA LYS A 43 8.16 -8.73 7.40
C LYS A 43 7.57 -10.08 7.06
N VAL A 44 8.23 -11.14 7.52
CA VAL A 44 7.74 -12.52 7.38
C VAL A 44 6.93 -12.88 8.63
N ASN A 45 5.77 -13.49 8.44
CA ASN A 45 5.01 -14.10 9.52
C ASN A 45 5.41 -15.59 9.63
N PRO A 46 6.12 -15.99 10.71
CA PRO A 46 6.64 -17.34 10.83
C PRO A 46 5.57 -18.41 11.07
N GLU A 47 4.43 -18.04 11.68
CA GLU A 47 3.31 -18.96 11.86
C GLU A 47 2.76 -19.38 10.49
N LYS A 48 2.65 -18.41 9.58
CA LYS A 48 2.11 -18.63 8.24
C LYS A 48 3.15 -19.15 7.23
N CYS A 49 4.42 -18.79 7.37
CA CYS A 49 5.46 -19.16 6.41
C CYS A 49 5.59 -20.68 6.25
N ILE A 50 5.76 -21.15 5.01
CA ILE A 50 6.02 -22.56 4.67
C ILE A 50 7.51 -22.80 4.32
N HIS A 51 8.36 -21.80 4.55
CA HIS A 51 9.80 -21.80 4.29
C HIS A 51 10.22 -22.14 2.85
N CYS A 52 9.33 -21.94 1.88
CA CYS A 52 9.62 -22.18 0.46
C CYS A 52 10.84 -21.39 -0.05
N GLY A 53 11.12 -20.23 0.52
CA GLY A 53 12.27 -19.39 0.19
C GLY A 53 12.06 -18.46 -1.01
N GLU A 54 10.85 -18.43 -1.61
CA GLU A 54 10.59 -17.62 -2.81
C GLU A 54 10.82 -16.13 -2.56
N CYS A 55 10.45 -15.63 -1.38
CA CYS A 55 10.71 -14.24 -0.99
C CYS A 55 12.20 -13.85 -0.95
N ILE A 56 13.11 -14.81 -0.70
CA ILE A 56 14.56 -14.59 -0.76
C ILE A 56 14.99 -14.51 -2.22
N LYS A 57 14.50 -15.45 -3.06
CA LYS A 57 14.84 -15.55 -4.48
C LYS A 57 14.46 -14.30 -5.27
N VAL A 58 13.31 -13.67 -4.97
CA VAL A 58 12.80 -12.49 -5.71
C VAL A 58 13.27 -11.15 -5.15
N CYS A 59 14.10 -11.14 -4.10
CA CYS A 59 14.55 -9.91 -3.45
C CYS A 59 15.84 -9.40 -4.09
N ASP A 60 15.80 -8.25 -4.77
CA ASP A 60 17.00 -7.64 -5.39
C ASP A 60 17.80 -6.74 -4.44
N HIS A 61 17.45 -6.70 -3.16
CA HIS A 61 18.02 -5.77 -2.19
C HIS A 61 18.81 -6.45 -1.08
N ASP A 62 18.96 -7.79 -1.13
CA ASP A 62 19.50 -8.60 -0.03
C ASP A 62 18.82 -8.34 1.32
N ALA A 63 17.57 -7.89 1.28
CA ALA A 63 16.76 -7.61 2.47
C ALA A 63 16.19 -8.88 3.10
N ARG A 64 16.26 -10.00 2.37
CA ARG A 64 15.77 -11.32 2.78
C ARG A 64 16.94 -12.27 2.92
N TYR A 65 17.04 -12.93 4.07
CA TYR A 65 18.10 -13.90 4.32
C TYR A 65 17.58 -15.06 5.16
N TYR A 66 18.38 -16.12 5.27
CA TYR A 66 18.09 -17.27 6.11
C TYR A 66 19.32 -17.69 6.91
N LYS A 67 19.07 -18.45 7.97
CA LYS A 67 20.11 -19.11 8.77
C LYS A 67 20.00 -20.62 8.56
N ASP A 68 21.13 -21.30 8.57
CA ASP A 68 21.23 -22.75 8.50
C ASP A 68 22.28 -23.25 9.50
N ASP A 69 22.58 -24.54 9.44
CA ASP A 69 23.49 -25.18 10.38
C ASP A 69 24.95 -25.23 9.93
N THR A 70 25.32 -24.57 8.83
CA THR A 70 26.67 -24.66 8.25
C THR A 70 27.74 -24.27 9.28
N LYS A 71 27.57 -23.13 9.96
CA LYS A 71 28.53 -22.68 10.98
C LYS A 71 28.65 -23.68 12.13
N ARG A 72 27.51 -24.11 12.67
CA ARG A 72 27.43 -25.08 13.78
C ARG A 72 28.07 -26.43 13.40
N PHE A 73 27.86 -26.89 12.16
CA PHE A 73 28.45 -28.11 11.64
C PHE A 73 29.98 -28.06 11.66
N PHE A 74 30.60 -26.99 11.16
CA PHE A 74 32.06 -26.86 11.16
C PHE A 74 32.65 -26.66 12.55
N GLU A 75 31.97 -25.92 13.44
CA GLU A 75 32.37 -25.76 14.84
C GLU A 75 32.37 -27.11 15.58
N ASP A 76 31.29 -27.89 15.43
CA ASP A 76 31.18 -29.21 16.05
C ASP A 76 32.24 -30.18 15.49
N LEU A 77 32.51 -30.12 14.18
CA LEU A 77 33.54 -30.94 13.54
C LEU A 77 34.94 -30.60 14.09
N GLN A 78 35.26 -29.31 14.23
CA GLN A 78 36.52 -28.84 14.82
C GLN A 78 36.65 -29.23 16.31
N SER A 79 35.54 -29.30 17.05
CA SER A 79 35.54 -29.75 18.44
C SER A 79 35.81 -31.26 18.61
N GLY A 80 35.93 -32.01 17.51
CA GLY A 80 36.17 -33.45 17.51
C GLY A 80 34.90 -34.31 17.63
N LYS A 81 33.73 -33.70 17.45
CA LYS A 81 32.45 -34.43 17.43
C LYS A 81 32.41 -35.39 16.24
N LYS A 82 31.99 -36.64 16.48
CA LYS A 82 31.84 -37.63 15.41
C LYS A 82 30.63 -37.29 14.54
N LEU A 83 30.91 -36.89 13.31
CA LEU A 83 29.92 -36.48 12.33
C LEU A 83 30.03 -37.32 11.06
N SER A 84 28.88 -37.71 10.53
CA SER A 84 28.71 -38.29 9.21
C SER A 84 27.86 -37.36 8.34
N VAL A 85 28.03 -37.44 7.02
CA VAL A 85 27.37 -36.57 6.06
C VAL A 85 26.51 -37.39 5.12
N ILE A 86 25.34 -36.88 4.78
CA ILE A 86 24.54 -37.33 3.63
C ILE A 86 24.43 -36.19 2.63
N ALA A 87 24.61 -36.45 1.34
CA ALA A 87 24.61 -35.41 0.31
C ALA A 87 23.45 -35.60 -0.66
N ALA A 88 22.72 -34.52 -0.95
CA ALA A 88 21.69 -34.55 -1.98
C ALA A 88 22.30 -34.79 -3.39
N PRO A 89 21.58 -35.45 -4.32
CA PRO A 89 22.11 -35.72 -5.65
C PRO A 89 22.45 -34.45 -6.44
N SER A 90 21.77 -33.34 -6.13
CA SER A 90 22.05 -32.01 -6.69
C SER A 90 23.44 -31.47 -6.36
N ILE A 91 24.21 -32.09 -5.45
CA ILE A 91 25.62 -31.74 -5.23
C ILE A 91 26.43 -31.81 -6.53
N MET A 92 26.09 -32.72 -7.43
CA MET A 92 26.74 -32.87 -8.74
C MET A 92 26.46 -31.67 -9.64
N VAL A 93 25.32 -31.00 -9.48
CA VAL A 93 24.99 -29.76 -10.20
C VAL A 93 25.75 -28.59 -9.58
N GLN A 94 25.74 -28.49 -8.25
CA GLN A 94 26.27 -27.34 -7.50
C GLN A 94 27.81 -27.29 -7.49
N PHE A 95 28.49 -28.43 -7.43
CA PHE A 95 29.95 -28.50 -7.37
C PHE A 95 30.49 -29.37 -8.50
N ARG A 96 31.22 -28.76 -9.45
CA ARG A 96 31.86 -29.50 -10.56
C ARG A 96 32.80 -30.58 -10.06
N GLU A 97 33.62 -30.24 -9.06
CA GLU A 97 34.57 -31.14 -8.41
C GLU A 97 34.00 -31.68 -7.09
N TYR A 98 32.73 -32.10 -7.06
CA TYR A 98 32.09 -32.55 -5.82
C TYR A 98 32.87 -33.67 -5.10
N LYS A 99 33.56 -34.56 -5.81
CA LYS A 99 34.41 -35.61 -5.19
C LYS A 99 35.58 -35.03 -4.40
N LYS A 100 36.14 -33.91 -4.85
CA LYS A 100 37.18 -33.16 -4.14
C LYS A 100 36.61 -32.49 -2.90
N LEU A 101 35.38 -31.96 -2.99
CA LEU A 101 34.64 -31.48 -1.82
C LEU A 101 34.41 -32.61 -0.79
N LEU A 102 34.09 -33.83 -1.22
CA LEU A 102 33.97 -34.98 -0.32
C LEU A 102 35.32 -35.29 0.36
N GLY A 103 36.42 -35.28 -0.38
CA GLY A 103 37.76 -35.48 0.18
C GLY A 103 38.17 -34.37 1.16
N TYR A 104 37.81 -33.12 0.88
CA TYR A 104 37.95 -32.03 1.84
C TYR A 104 37.19 -32.32 3.15
N LEU A 105 35.93 -32.72 3.07
CA LEU A 105 35.15 -33.07 4.27
C LEU A 105 35.74 -34.26 5.04
N LYS A 106 36.23 -35.30 4.35
CA LYS A 106 36.97 -36.41 4.97
C LYS A 106 38.24 -35.92 5.67
N SER A 107 38.99 -34.99 5.06
CA SER A 107 40.21 -34.43 5.66
C SER A 107 39.96 -33.66 6.96
N LEU A 108 38.73 -33.16 7.16
CA LEU A 108 38.29 -32.49 8.39
C LEU A 108 37.80 -33.45 9.48
N GLY A 109 37.74 -34.76 9.20
CA GLY A 109 37.31 -35.77 10.17
C GLY A 109 35.85 -36.22 10.04
N VAL A 110 35.17 -35.94 8.91
CA VAL A 110 33.88 -36.58 8.61
C VAL A 110 34.10 -38.08 8.44
N ASN A 111 33.33 -38.90 9.16
CA ASN A 111 33.56 -40.35 9.23
C ASN A 111 33.00 -41.06 7.99
N PHE A 112 31.69 -40.95 7.74
CA PHE A 112 31.02 -41.52 6.56
C PHE A 112 30.32 -40.44 5.74
N ILE A 113 30.29 -40.62 4.41
CA ILE A 113 29.62 -39.76 3.45
C ILE A 113 28.75 -40.63 2.54
N TYR A 114 27.42 -40.48 2.63
CA TYR A 114 26.44 -41.28 1.88
C TYR A 114 25.71 -40.44 0.83
N ASP A 115 25.42 -41.03 -0.33
CA ASP A 115 24.59 -40.42 -1.37
C ASP A 115 23.09 -40.59 -1.03
N VAL A 116 22.34 -39.49 -0.98
CA VAL A 116 20.88 -39.53 -0.78
C VAL A 116 20.15 -40.23 -1.93
N SER A 117 20.78 -40.36 -3.11
CA SER A 117 20.29 -41.20 -4.21
C SER A 117 20.01 -42.63 -3.76
N PHE A 118 20.78 -43.19 -2.82
CA PHE A 118 20.52 -44.53 -2.28
C PHE A 118 19.21 -44.57 -1.47
N GLY A 119 19.00 -43.58 -0.59
CA GLY A 119 17.74 -43.45 0.15
C GLY A 119 16.53 -43.13 -0.74
N ALA A 120 16.75 -42.50 -1.90
CA ALA A 120 15.70 -42.31 -2.91
C ALA A 120 15.21 -43.65 -3.47
N ASP A 121 16.10 -44.63 -3.70
CA ASP A 121 15.68 -45.97 -4.10
C ASP A 121 14.92 -46.69 -2.97
N ILE A 122 15.32 -46.51 -1.70
CA ILE A 122 14.55 -47.03 -0.54
C ILE A 122 13.15 -46.39 -0.50
N SER A 123 13.06 -45.08 -0.75
CA SER A 123 11.78 -44.36 -0.77
C SER A 123 10.85 -44.87 -1.89
N ILE A 124 11.38 -45.11 -3.09
CA ILE A 124 10.62 -45.73 -4.20
C ILE A 124 10.22 -47.16 -3.85
N TRP A 125 11.15 -47.96 -3.31
CA TRP A 125 10.89 -49.32 -2.86
C TRP A 125 9.70 -49.34 -1.90
N ALA A 126 9.76 -48.54 -0.84
CA ALA A 126 8.72 -48.47 0.18
C ALA A 126 7.39 -47.94 -0.37
N CYS A 127 7.43 -46.91 -1.22
CA CYS A 127 6.25 -46.35 -1.87
C CYS A 127 5.52 -47.40 -2.74
N VAL A 128 6.25 -48.16 -3.56
CA VAL A 128 5.68 -49.22 -4.42
C VAL A 128 5.03 -50.33 -3.58
N ARG A 129 5.60 -50.71 -2.42
CA ARG A 129 4.98 -51.71 -1.54
C ARG A 129 3.70 -51.16 -0.89
N THR A 130 3.75 -49.91 -0.46
CA THR A 130 2.60 -49.22 0.15
C THR A 130 1.43 -49.15 -0.84
N LEU A 131 1.69 -48.72 -2.08
CA LEU A 131 0.67 -48.65 -3.13
C LEU A 131 0.04 -50.01 -3.45
N LYS A 132 0.80 -51.12 -3.33
CA LYS A 132 0.30 -52.47 -3.56
C LYS A 132 -0.46 -53.07 -2.38
N ASN A 133 -0.04 -52.76 -1.15
CA ASN A 133 -0.54 -53.42 0.07
C ASN A 133 -1.71 -52.66 0.72
N ASP A 134 -1.72 -51.32 0.65
CA ASP A 134 -2.64 -50.48 1.44
C ASP A 134 -3.86 -49.99 0.64
N ASN A 135 -4.06 -50.49 -0.59
CA ASN A 135 -5.16 -50.10 -1.48
C ASN A 135 -5.28 -48.56 -1.66
N CYS A 136 -4.14 -47.87 -1.66
CA CYS A 136 -4.08 -46.42 -1.82
C CYS A 136 -4.39 -46.01 -3.27
N ASN A 137 -5.56 -45.41 -3.48
CA ASN A 137 -6.01 -44.99 -4.82
C ASN A 137 -5.31 -43.74 -5.36
N SER A 138 -4.65 -42.96 -4.50
CA SER A 138 -3.91 -41.74 -4.90
C SER A 138 -2.95 -41.30 -3.80
N ILE A 139 -1.73 -40.92 -4.17
CA ILE A 139 -0.72 -40.35 -3.28
C ILE A 139 -0.07 -39.09 -3.85
N ILE A 140 0.31 -38.17 -2.98
CA ILE A 140 1.11 -36.98 -3.24
C ILE A 140 2.50 -37.25 -2.69
N THR A 141 3.53 -37.12 -3.53
CA THR A 141 4.90 -37.35 -3.10
C THR A 141 5.37 -36.26 -2.13
N GLN A 142 6.21 -36.66 -1.18
CA GLN A 142 6.65 -35.84 -0.05
C GLN A 142 8.18 -35.61 0.05
N PRO A 143 8.98 -35.56 -1.04
CA PRO A 143 10.39 -35.19 -0.91
C PRO A 143 10.58 -33.69 -0.63
N CYS A 144 9.53 -32.88 -0.86
CA CYS A 144 9.54 -31.43 -0.83
C CYS A 144 8.90 -30.88 0.47
N PRO A 145 9.68 -30.41 1.46
CA PRO A 145 9.14 -29.91 2.71
C PRO A 145 8.14 -28.74 2.56
N PRO A 146 8.33 -27.76 1.66
CA PRO A 146 7.33 -26.69 1.47
C PRO A 146 5.92 -27.20 1.10
N ILE A 147 5.82 -28.30 0.35
CA ILE A 147 4.54 -28.91 0.00
C ILE A 147 3.90 -29.57 1.22
N VAL A 148 4.69 -30.30 2.02
CA VAL A 148 4.23 -30.90 3.28
C VAL A 148 3.76 -29.80 4.25
N ASN A 149 4.59 -28.77 4.45
CA ASN A 149 4.27 -27.62 5.30
C ASN A 149 2.97 -26.92 4.86
N TYR A 150 2.76 -26.77 3.55
CA TYR A 150 1.55 -26.16 3.03
C TYR A 150 0.32 -27.02 3.30
N ILE A 151 0.39 -28.33 3.04
CA ILE A 151 -0.71 -29.26 3.31
C ILE A 151 -1.04 -29.30 4.81
N GLU A 152 -0.04 -29.43 5.69
CA GLU A 152 -0.26 -29.44 7.14
C GLU A 152 -0.90 -28.15 7.67
N LYS A 153 -0.54 -26.99 7.08
CA LYS A 153 -1.00 -25.68 7.56
C LYS A 153 -2.31 -25.17 6.94
N TYR A 154 -2.52 -25.45 5.65
CA TYR A 154 -3.54 -24.78 4.83
C TYR A 154 -4.51 -25.73 4.14
N GLN A 155 -4.14 -27.00 3.94
CA GLN A 155 -5.02 -28.01 3.34
C GLN A 155 -4.94 -29.34 4.12
N PRO A 156 -5.27 -29.35 5.42
CA PRO A 156 -5.12 -30.54 6.25
C PRO A 156 -5.98 -31.72 5.76
N GLU A 157 -7.01 -31.47 4.95
CA GLU A 157 -7.79 -32.52 4.29
C GLU A 157 -6.98 -33.37 3.30
N LEU A 158 -5.83 -32.87 2.82
CA LEU A 158 -4.93 -33.59 1.93
C LEU A 158 -3.85 -34.41 2.66
N ILE A 159 -3.79 -34.35 3.99
CA ILE A 159 -2.77 -35.07 4.78
C ILE A 159 -2.81 -36.58 4.51
N GLU A 160 -4.01 -37.16 4.37
CA GLU A 160 -4.16 -38.60 4.09
C GLU A 160 -3.76 -38.99 2.67
N LYS A 161 -3.51 -38.01 1.80
CA LYS A 161 -2.98 -38.22 0.45
C LYS A 161 -1.47 -38.05 0.38
N LEU A 162 -0.81 -37.43 1.37
CA LEU A 162 0.66 -37.46 1.42
C LEU A 162 1.14 -38.90 1.54
N ALA A 163 2.13 -39.30 0.74
CA ALA A 163 2.55 -40.69 0.77
C ALA A 163 3.17 -41.03 2.14
N PRO A 164 2.80 -42.14 2.79
CA PRO A 164 3.13 -42.41 4.19
C PRO A 164 4.55 -42.95 4.36
N ILE A 165 5.51 -42.45 3.56
CA ILE A 165 6.89 -42.92 3.49
C ILE A 165 7.84 -41.74 3.72
N GLN A 166 8.96 -42.00 4.38
CA GLN A 166 10.00 -41.01 4.65
C GLN A 166 10.63 -40.47 3.34
N SER A 167 11.16 -39.23 3.39
CA SER A 167 11.86 -38.68 2.23
C SER A 167 13.19 -39.41 1.99
N ALA A 168 13.76 -39.25 0.79
CA ALA A 168 15.05 -39.87 0.44
C ALA A 168 16.16 -39.59 1.48
N MET A 169 16.24 -38.34 1.98
CA MET A 169 17.20 -37.95 3.02
C MET A 169 17.01 -38.78 4.29
N MET A 170 15.76 -38.89 4.74
CA MET A 170 15.44 -39.57 5.98
C MET A 170 15.56 -41.09 5.84
N CYS A 171 15.23 -41.66 4.67
CA CYS A 171 15.52 -43.06 4.35
C CYS A 171 17.01 -43.39 4.43
N THR A 172 17.89 -42.53 3.88
CA THR A 172 19.35 -42.72 4.01
C THR A 172 19.78 -42.67 5.48
N ALA A 173 19.29 -41.69 6.25
CA ALA A 173 19.64 -41.56 7.66
C ALA A 173 19.17 -42.76 8.50
N ILE A 174 17.94 -43.23 8.30
CA ILE A 174 17.39 -44.43 8.95
C ILE A 174 18.23 -45.65 8.60
N TYR A 175 18.60 -45.82 7.33
CA TYR A 175 19.47 -46.90 6.89
C TYR A 175 20.82 -46.87 7.63
N MET A 176 21.50 -45.73 7.63
CA MET A 176 22.78 -45.54 8.31
C MET A 176 22.70 -45.85 9.81
N LYS A 177 21.69 -45.30 10.50
CA LYS A 177 21.55 -45.47 11.95
C LYS A 177 21.16 -46.90 12.34
N LYS A 178 20.18 -47.48 11.65
CA LYS A 178 19.52 -48.72 12.08
C LYS A 178 20.13 -49.98 11.47
N TYR A 179 20.57 -49.91 10.23
CA TYR A 179 21.04 -51.07 9.46
C TYR A 179 22.57 -51.13 9.35
N GLU A 180 23.24 -49.98 9.25
CA GLU A 180 24.71 -49.88 9.29
C GLU A 180 25.25 -49.59 10.70
N HIS A 181 24.36 -49.39 11.68
CA HIS A 181 24.70 -49.14 13.08
C HIS A 181 25.64 -47.93 13.30
N ILE A 182 25.59 -46.93 12.40
CA ILE A 182 26.37 -45.69 12.51
C ILE A 182 25.81 -44.84 13.65
N LYS A 183 26.65 -44.53 14.65
CA LYS A 183 26.23 -43.76 15.84
C LYS A 183 26.41 -42.25 15.69
N ASP A 184 27.21 -41.83 14.72
CA ASP A 184 27.59 -40.42 14.48
C ASP A 184 26.38 -39.53 14.25
N ASP A 185 26.48 -38.26 14.65
CA ASP A 185 25.47 -37.29 14.29
C ASP A 185 25.52 -37.02 12.77
N ILE A 186 24.36 -36.89 12.12
CA ILE A 186 24.27 -36.81 10.66
C ILE A 186 23.98 -35.37 10.22
N ALA A 187 24.80 -34.86 9.31
CA ALA A 187 24.58 -33.59 8.62
C ALA A 187 24.11 -33.83 7.18
N PHE A 188 23.12 -33.07 6.72
CA PHE A 188 22.63 -33.13 5.34
C PHE A 188 23.15 -31.94 4.53
N LEU A 189 23.86 -32.23 3.44
CA LEU A 189 24.21 -31.23 2.42
C LEU A 189 23.00 -31.03 1.49
N SER A 190 22.34 -29.89 1.65
CA SER A 190 20.97 -29.67 1.23
C SER A 190 20.83 -28.62 0.12
N PRO A 191 19.97 -28.84 -0.88
CA PRO A 191 19.55 -27.81 -1.81
C PRO A 191 18.41 -26.93 -1.27
N CYS A 192 17.90 -27.15 -0.06
CA CYS A 192 16.65 -26.54 0.40
C CYS A 192 16.74 -25.98 1.82
N ILE A 193 16.23 -24.76 2.01
CA ILE A 193 16.11 -24.09 3.32
C ILE A 193 15.12 -24.86 4.20
N ALA A 194 13.92 -25.13 3.68
CA ALA A 194 12.84 -25.82 4.40
C ALA A 194 13.16 -27.27 4.80
N LYS A 195 14.31 -27.85 4.41
CA LYS A 195 14.70 -29.17 4.92
C LYS A 195 14.95 -29.14 6.42
N ALA A 196 15.28 -27.98 6.98
CA ALA A 196 15.32 -27.80 8.42
C ALA A 196 13.96 -28.08 9.09
N ASP A 197 12.83 -27.85 8.44
CA ASP A 197 11.51 -28.21 9.00
C ASP A 197 11.37 -29.73 9.13
N GLU A 198 11.75 -30.48 8.08
CA GLU A 198 11.72 -31.94 8.12
C GLU A 198 12.72 -32.51 9.13
N ILE A 199 13.91 -31.92 9.26
CA ILE A 199 14.94 -32.38 10.20
C ILE A 199 14.50 -32.20 11.66
N HIS A 200 13.75 -31.14 11.95
CA HIS A 200 13.27 -30.84 13.30
C HIS A 200 11.85 -31.38 13.59
N ASP A 201 11.22 -32.04 12.62
CA ASP A 201 9.93 -32.72 12.81
C ASP A 201 10.10 -33.87 13.82
N GLU A 202 9.29 -33.85 14.89
CA GLU A 202 9.32 -34.84 15.96
C GLU A 202 9.14 -36.27 15.42
N ASN A 203 8.40 -36.44 14.32
CA ASN A 203 8.15 -37.73 13.68
C ASN A 203 9.37 -38.32 12.95
N THR A 204 10.51 -37.60 12.93
CA THR A 204 11.75 -38.07 12.29
C THR A 204 12.80 -38.57 13.27
N ASN A 205 12.50 -38.55 14.58
CA ASN A 205 13.33 -39.07 15.66
C ASN A 205 14.74 -38.43 15.76
N GLY A 206 14.94 -37.24 15.19
CA GLY A 206 16.23 -36.54 15.22
C GLY A 206 17.37 -37.31 14.55
N ASN A 207 17.05 -38.16 13.56
CA ASN A 207 18.04 -38.98 12.84
C ASN A 207 19.08 -38.12 12.09
N VAL A 208 18.67 -36.96 11.60
CA VAL A 208 19.53 -35.91 11.02
C VAL A 208 19.53 -34.73 11.99
N LYS A 209 20.65 -34.02 12.12
CA LYS A 209 20.79 -32.91 13.09
C LYS A 209 21.19 -31.57 12.48
N TYR A 210 21.72 -31.56 11.26
CA TYR A 210 22.21 -30.34 10.62
C TYR A 210 21.67 -30.22 9.20
N ASN A 211 21.08 -29.08 8.88
CA ASN A 211 20.80 -28.66 7.50
C ASN A 211 21.93 -27.73 7.02
N VAL A 212 22.86 -28.25 6.23
CA VAL A 212 23.99 -27.50 5.65
C VAL A 212 23.65 -27.21 4.21
N THR A 213 23.22 -25.99 3.89
CA THR A 213 22.80 -25.67 2.52
C THR A 213 24.00 -25.49 1.60
N PHE A 214 23.85 -25.84 0.32
CA PHE A 214 24.95 -25.69 -0.65
C PHE A 214 25.42 -24.24 -0.79
N LYS A 215 24.50 -23.26 -0.71
CA LYS A 215 24.86 -21.84 -0.73
C LYS A 215 25.75 -21.47 0.46
N LYS A 216 25.38 -21.84 1.69
CA LYS A 216 26.15 -21.52 2.89
C LYS A 216 27.47 -22.28 2.98
N LEU A 217 27.49 -23.51 2.47
CA LEU A 217 28.74 -24.26 2.29
C LEU A 217 29.67 -23.55 1.31
N SER A 218 29.16 -23.08 0.17
CA SER A 218 29.95 -22.31 -0.80
C SER A 218 30.49 -21.01 -0.18
N GLU A 219 29.64 -20.26 0.52
CA GLU A 219 30.05 -19.05 1.25
C GLU A 219 31.15 -19.35 2.28
N HIS A 220 31.05 -20.47 3.01
CA HIS A 220 32.08 -20.90 3.96
C HIS A 220 33.42 -21.18 3.27
N LEU A 221 33.42 -21.90 2.14
CA LEU A 221 34.65 -22.17 1.38
C LEU A 221 35.30 -20.87 0.90
N THR A 222 34.50 -19.92 0.41
CA THR A 222 35.00 -18.61 -0.04
C THR A 222 35.56 -17.77 1.10
N ILE A 223 34.80 -17.61 2.21
CA ILE A 223 35.22 -16.79 3.36
C ILE A 223 36.51 -17.30 3.98
N ASN A 224 36.71 -18.63 4.01
CA ASN A 224 37.90 -19.25 4.59
C ASN A 224 39.02 -19.51 3.56
N ASN A 225 38.89 -18.99 2.33
CA ASN A 225 39.86 -19.17 1.23
C ASN A 225 40.25 -20.64 0.97
N ILE A 226 39.26 -21.54 0.98
CA ILE A 226 39.45 -22.97 0.82
C ILE A 226 39.33 -23.36 -0.64
N ASP A 227 40.44 -23.81 -1.20
CA ASP A 227 40.52 -24.34 -2.56
C ASP A 227 40.36 -25.86 -2.55
N ILE A 228 39.16 -26.34 -2.87
CA ILE A 228 38.82 -27.77 -2.84
C ILE A 228 39.64 -28.60 -3.85
N SER A 229 40.16 -27.99 -4.92
CA SER A 229 40.90 -28.72 -5.97
C SER A 229 42.17 -29.41 -5.44
N LYS A 230 42.72 -28.89 -4.33
CA LYS A 230 43.94 -29.38 -3.66
C LYS A 230 43.74 -30.66 -2.86
N TYR A 231 42.50 -31.05 -2.59
CA TYR A 231 42.19 -32.24 -1.78
C TYR A 231 42.15 -33.49 -2.67
N GLU A 232 42.28 -34.68 -2.07
CA GLU A 232 42.11 -35.93 -2.80
C GLU A 232 40.63 -36.16 -3.16
N GLU A 233 40.35 -36.94 -4.21
CA GLU A 233 38.96 -37.32 -4.47
C GLU A 233 38.51 -38.39 -3.48
N SER A 234 37.28 -38.26 -2.99
CA SER A 234 36.62 -39.31 -2.21
C SER A 234 35.31 -39.74 -2.88
N SER A 235 34.96 -41.01 -2.75
CA SER A 235 33.68 -41.56 -3.18
C SER A 235 32.68 -41.57 -2.02
N PHE A 236 31.41 -41.78 -2.34
CA PHE A 236 30.43 -42.13 -1.32
C PHE A 236 30.72 -43.51 -0.73
N ASP A 237 30.38 -43.70 0.54
CA ASP A 237 30.60 -44.91 1.32
C ASP A 237 29.41 -45.90 1.21
N ASP A 238 28.34 -45.56 0.50
CA ASP A 238 27.16 -46.41 0.31
C ASP A 238 27.36 -47.50 -0.77
N MET A 239 26.40 -48.44 -0.86
CA MET A 239 26.42 -49.54 -1.84
C MET A 239 26.14 -49.10 -3.29
N GLY A 240 25.84 -47.82 -3.51
CA GLY A 240 25.42 -47.25 -4.78
C GLY A 240 23.91 -47.33 -4.99
N CYS A 241 23.40 -46.36 -5.74
CA CYS A 241 21.98 -46.26 -6.10
C CYS A 241 21.64 -47.01 -7.41
N SER A 242 20.35 -47.26 -7.62
CA SER A 242 19.76 -47.67 -8.90
C SER A 242 19.43 -46.44 -9.75
N LEU A 243 18.20 -45.94 -9.75
CA LEU A 243 17.75 -44.74 -10.47
C LEU A 243 17.56 -43.53 -9.54
N GLY A 244 17.81 -43.67 -8.24
CA GLY A 244 17.59 -42.61 -7.25
C GLY A 244 18.32 -41.28 -7.50
N PHE A 245 19.42 -41.29 -8.26
CA PHE A 245 20.14 -40.07 -8.65
C PHE A 245 19.30 -39.10 -9.50
N LEU A 246 18.22 -39.58 -10.12
CA LEU A 246 17.29 -38.75 -10.90
C LEU A 246 16.45 -37.81 -10.01
N PHE A 247 16.31 -38.08 -8.70
CA PHE A 247 15.39 -37.35 -7.81
C PHE A 247 15.63 -35.84 -7.73
N SER A 248 16.82 -35.36 -8.07
CA SER A 248 17.12 -33.93 -8.01
C SER A 248 16.51 -33.11 -9.15
N ARG A 249 16.15 -33.75 -10.27
CA ARG A 249 15.59 -33.07 -11.45
C ARG A 249 14.05 -33.10 -11.45
N PRO A 250 13.39 -32.14 -12.13
CA PRO A 250 11.93 -32.18 -12.36
C PRO A 250 11.49 -33.53 -12.95
N GLY A 251 10.45 -34.14 -12.38
CA GLY A 251 9.95 -35.45 -12.82
C GLY A 251 10.85 -36.64 -12.48
N GLY A 252 11.94 -36.42 -11.73
CA GLY A 252 12.88 -37.47 -11.37
C GLY A 252 12.28 -38.60 -10.54
N PHE A 253 11.31 -38.30 -9.67
CA PHE A 253 10.56 -39.31 -8.94
C PHE A 253 9.63 -40.08 -9.89
N LYS A 254 8.86 -39.37 -10.72
CA LYS A 254 8.01 -39.97 -11.76
C LYS A 254 8.81 -40.94 -12.65
N GLU A 255 9.94 -40.52 -13.20
CA GLU A 255 10.78 -41.36 -14.05
C GLU A 255 11.30 -42.63 -13.36
N ASN A 256 11.44 -42.60 -12.03
CA ASN A 256 11.89 -43.74 -11.24
C ASN A 256 10.71 -44.68 -10.93
N ILE A 257 9.58 -44.14 -10.47
CA ILE A 257 8.41 -44.96 -10.10
C ILE A 257 7.73 -45.61 -11.31
N GLU A 258 7.74 -44.96 -12.48
CA GLU A 258 7.27 -45.51 -13.76
C GLU A 258 7.99 -46.81 -14.16
N TYR A 259 9.19 -47.06 -13.62
CA TYR A 259 9.88 -48.33 -13.85
C TYR A 259 9.20 -49.51 -13.12
N TYR A 260 8.44 -49.24 -12.05
CA TYR A 260 7.85 -50.26 -11.17
C TYR A 260 6.33 -50.33 -11.23
N ILE A 261 5.67 -49.27 -11.68
CA ILE A 261 4.22 -49.18 -11.87
C ILE A 261 3.94 -49.18 -13.38
N ASN A 262 3.29 -50.23 -13.88
CA ASN A 262 2.78 -50.27 -15.24
C ASN A 262 1.37 -49.66 -15.27
N ASP A 263 1.08 -48.83 -16.28
CA ASP A 263 -0.27 -48.35 -16.63
C ASP A 263 -1.02 -47.49 -15.58
N GLY A 264 -0.30 -46.78 -14.69
CA GLY A 264 -0.87 -45.83 -13.73
C GLY A 264 -0.78 -44.36 -14.15
N TRP A 265 -1.84 -43.56 -13.94
CA TRP A 265 -1.79 -42.11 -14.17
C TRP A 265 -0.88 -41.42 -13.14
N ILE A 266 0.31 -40.99 -13.59
CA ILE A 266 1.26 -40.23 -12.78
C ILE A 266 1.30 -38.79 -13.27
N LYS A 267 0.98 -37.84 -12.37
CA LYS A 267 0.98 -36.41 -12.65
C LYS A 267 2.26 -35.79 -12.11
N GLU A 268 2.97 -35.05 -12.96
CA GLU A 268 4.08 -34.20 -12.57
C GLU A 268 3.60 -32.74 -12.48
N ILE A 269 4.02 -32.02 -11.44
CA ILE A 269 3.81 -30.59 -11.31
C ILE A 269 4.92 -29.93 -10.48
N ASN A 270 5.53 -28.88 -11.01
CA ASN A 270 6.64 -28.19 -10.36
C ASN A 270 6.45 -26.67 -10.43
N GLY A 271 6.97 -25.94 -9.44
CA GLY A 271 7.01 -24.47 -9.44
C GLY A 271 5.93 -23.82 -8.56
N THR A 272 6.32 -22.78 -7.83
CA THR A 272 5.48 -22.03 -6.89
C THR A 272 4.24 -21.45 -7.57
N GLU A 273 4.35 -21.13 -8.85
CA GLU A 273 3.31 -20.55 -9.69
C GLU A 273 2.17 -21.53 -10.04
N TYR A 274 2.38 -22.85 -9.92
CA TYR A 274 1.39 -23.86 -10.31
C TYR A 274 0.96 -24.79 -9.17
N VAL A 275 1.89 -25.13 -8.26
CA VAL A 275 1.67 -26.22 -7.30
C VAL A 275 0.52 -25.96 -6.33
N TYR A 276 0.37 -24.74 -5.81
CA TYR A 276 -0.63 -24.44 -4.80
C TYR A 276 -2.05 -24.37 -5.39
N ASP A 277 -2.17 -23.83 -6.59
CA ASP A 277 -3.43 -23.80 -7.34
C ASP A 277 -3.88 -25.22 -7.68
N TYR A 278 -2.93 -26.06 -8.09
CA TYR A 278 -3.19 -27.47 -8.34
C TYR A 278 -3.63 -28.23 -7.08
N LEU A 279 -3.00 -28.02 -5.93
CA LEU A 279 -3.41 -28.69 -4.67
C LEU A 279 -4.84 -28.32 -4.26
N ARG A 280 -5.25 -27.06 -4.45
CA ARG A 280 -6.66 -26.63 -4.25
C ARG A 280 -7.59 -27.33 -5.24
N GLY A 281 -7.22 -27.39 -6.52
CA GLY A 281 -7.99 -28.12 -7.54
C GLY A 281 -8.09 -29.62 -7.26
N TYR A 282 -7.00 -30.24 -6.81
CA TYR A 282 -6.92 -31.65 -6.46
C TYR A 282 -7.82 -31.99 -5.25
N SER A 283 -7.81 -31.15 -4.20
CA SER A 283 -8.76 -31.26 -3.07
C SER A 283 -10.22 -31.16 -3.53
N ASN A 284 -10.53 -30.23 -4.45
CA ASN A 284 -11.88 -30.10 -5.00
C ASN A 284 -12.31 -31.30 -5.84
N ASN A 285 -11.41 -31.87 -6.65
CA ASN A 285 -11.71 -33.08 -7.42
C ASN A 285 -11.98 -34.28 -6.50
N LEU A 286 -11.20 -34.45 -5.43
CA LEU A 286 -11.45 -35.47 -4.42
C LEU A 286 -12.82 -35.32 -3.76
N LYS A 287 -13.22 -34.09 -3.40
CA LYS A 287 -14.54 -33.80 -2.81
C LYS A 287 -15.72 -34.06 -3.76
N GLN A 288 -15.45 -34.09 -5.06
CA GLN A 288 -16.46 -34.32 -6.12
C GLN A 288 -16.39 -35.75 -6.69
N ASP A 289 -15.66 -36.66 -6.05
CA ASP A 289 -15.42 -38.04 -6.51
C ASP A 289 -14.97 -38.13 -7.99
N LYS A 290 -14.21 -37.12 -8.44
CA LYS A 290 -13.60 -37.11 -9.77
C LYS A 290 -12.35 -37.97 -9.80
N GLU A 291 -12.02 -38.48 -10.98
CA GLU A 291 -10.77 -39.20 -11.19
C GLU A 291 -9.55 -38.31 -10.89
N VAL A 292 -8.60 -38.85 -10.13
CA VAL A 292 -7.36 -38.18 -9.72
C VAL A 292 -6.14 -39.07 -10.03
N PRO A 293 -4.94 -38.50 -10.18
CA PRO A 293 -3.74 -39.28 -10.45
C PRO A 293 -3.46 -40.31 -9.36
N LEU A 294 -2.95 -41.48 -9.73
CA LEU A 294 -2.47 -42.47 -8.76
C LEU A 294 -1.29 -41.92 -7.96
N VAL A 295 -0.39 -41.18 -8.63
CA VAL A 295 0.77 -40.53 -8.01
C VAL A 295 0.88 -39.11 -8.52
N VAL A 296 1.05 -38.16 -7.60
CA VAL A 296 1.36 -36.77 -7.88
C VAL A 296 2.81 -36.51 -7.49
N ASP A 297 3.70 -36.44 -8.48
CA ASP A 297 5.08 -35.97 -8.31
C ASP A 297 5.08 -34.44 -8.27
N ILE A 298 5.27 -33.87 -7.06
CA ILE A 298 5.11 -32.44 -6.81
C ILE A 298 6.36 -31.81 -6.16
N LEU A 299 6.88 -30.74 -6.77
CA LEU A 299 8.00 -29.98 -6.23
C LEU A 299 7.71 -28.48 -6.22
N ASN A 300 8.01 -27.81 -5.10
CA ASN A 300 7.86 -26.36 -5.01
C ASN A 300 8.73 -25.59 -6.02
N CYS A 301 9.92 -26.08 -6.34
CA CYS A 301 10.85 -25.40 -7.25
C CYS A 301 10.64 -25.89 -8.68
N SER A 302 10.53 -24.98 -9.65
CA SER A 302 10.25 -25.29 -11.06
C SER A 302 11.35 -26.13 -11.71
N SER A 303 12.62 -25.85 -11.41
CA SER A 303 13.78 -26.65 -11.85
C SER A 303 14.12 -27.81 -10.89
N GLY A 304 13.16 -28.24 -10.06
CA GLY A 304 13.37 -29.27 -9.05
C GLY A 304 14.40 -28.86 -8.00
N CYS A 305 15.05 -29.85 -7.39
CA CYS A 305 16.08 -29.61 -6.37
C CYS A 305 17.41 -29.11 -6.95
N HIS A 306 17.59 -29.08 -8.29
CA HIS A 306 18.78 -28.49 -8.93
C HIS A 306 18.97 -27.01 -8.55
N PHE A 307 17.87 -26.24 -8.48
CA PHE A 307 17.82 -24.83 -8.05
C PHE A 307 16.91 -24.67 -6.83
N GLY A 308 17.04 -25.58 -5.87
CA GLY A 308 16.35 -25.41 -4.60
C GLY A 308 16.81 -24.12 -3.90
N THR A 309 16.01 -23.60 -2.97
CA THR A 309 16.26 -22.30 -2.33
C THR A 309 17.49 -22.25 -1.43
N GLY A 310 18.09 -23.39 -1.10
CA GLY A 310 19.38 -23.51 -0.42
C GLY A 310 20.59 -23.61 -1.37
N THR A 311 20.40 -23.45 -2.67
CA THR A 311 21.47 -23.52 -3.67
C THR A 311 22.05 -22.16 -4.02
N CYS A 312 23.26 -22.13 -4.61
CA CYS A 312 23.82 -20.91 -5.17
C CYS A 312 23.37 -20.78 -6.63
N SER A 313 22.28 -20.04 -6.89
CA SER A 313 21.77 -19.82 -8.25
C SER A 313 22.76 -19.10 -9.16
N GLU A 314 23.58 -18.21 -8.60
CA GLU A 314 24.63 -17.49 -9.34
C GLU A 314 25.80 -18.38 -9.73
N CYS A 315 25.98 -19.52 -9.04
CA CYS A 315 27.10 -20.44 -9.26
C CYS A 315 26.80 -21.49 -10.34
N VAL A 316 25.55 -21.61 -10.82
CA VAL A 316 25.12 -22.69 -11.72
C VAL A 316 24.47 -22.13 -12.97
N SER A 317 25.06 -22.40 -14.14
CA SER A 317 24.53 -22.03 -15.45
C SER A 317 23.53 -23.07 -15.99
N ALA A 318 22.66 -22.66 -16.91
CA ALA A 318 21.78 -23.60 -17.63
C ALA A 318 22.56 -24.73 -18.32
N GLU A 319 23.73 -24.41 -18.90
CA GLU A 319 24.64 -25.39 -19.52
C GLU A 319 25.09 -26.47 -18.53
N ARG A 320 25.30 -26.12 -17.25
CA ARG A 320 25.69 -27.10 -16.23
C ARG A 320 24.58 -28.09 -15.96
N ILE A 321 23.32 -27.67 -16.02
CA ILE A 321 22.16 -28.55 -15.85
C ILE A 321 22.16 -29.59 -16.96
N ASP A 322 22.22 -29.14 -18.21
CA ASP A 322 22.17 -30.03 -19.38
C ASP A 322 23.33 -31.04 -19.38
N GLN A 323 24.51 -30.63 -18.92
CA GLN A 323 25.65 -31.52 -18.74
C GLN A 323 25.35 -32.62 -17.72
N VAL A 324 24.86 -32.26 -16.54
CA VAL A 324 24.53 -33.24 -15.48
C VAL A 324 23.37 -34.13 -15.90
N ASP A 325 22.34 -33.58 -16.54
CA ASP A 325 21.21 -34.36 -17.06
C ASP A 325 21.65 -35.32 -18.18
N SER A 326 22.60 -34.91 -19.04
CA SER A 326 23.23 -35.78 -20.02
C SER A 326 24.01 -36.92 -19.35
N GLU A 327 24.76 -36.63 -18.29
CA GLU A 327 25.44 -37.65 -17.47
C GLU A 327 24.43 -38.60 -16.82
N PHE A 328 23.35 -38.08 -16.24
CA PHE A 328 22.27 -38.87 -15.66
C PHE A 328 21.60 -39.77 -16.70
N ASN A 329 21.34 -39.27 -17.91
CA ASN A 329 20.77 -40.07 -18.99
C ASN A 329 21.74 -41.17 -19.46
N LYS A 330 23.05 -40.89 -19.52
CA LYS A 330 24.07 -41.91 -19.80
C LYS A 330 24.10 -42.97 -18.70
N LEU A 331 24.15 -42.58 -17.43
CA LEU A 331 24.11 -43.49 -16.28
C LEU A 331 22.84 -44.34 -16.25
N LYS A 332 21.68 -43.72 -16.49
CA LYS A 332 20.39 -44.40 -16.63
C LYS A 332 20.44 -45.43 -17.75
N SER A 333 21.01 -45.06 -18.91
CA SER A 333 21.16 -45.98 -20.04
C SER A 333 22.09 -47.14 -19.72
N ILE A 334 23.21 -46.91 -19.02
CA ILE A 334 24.16 -47.96 -18.62
C ILE A 334 23.50 -48.92 -17.63
N LYS A 335 22.85 -48.38 -16.59
CA LYS A 335 22.10 -49.19 -15.61
C LYS A 335 20.92 -49.93 -16.24
N LYS A 336 20.43 -49.50 -17.42
CA LYS A 336 19.43 -50.19 -18.25
C LYS A 336 20.02 -51.13 -19.33
N LYS A 337 21.26 -50.94 -19.81
CA LYS A 337 21.84 -51.61 -21.01
C LYS A 337 22.92 -52.67 -20.71
N ASP A 338 23.02 -53.20 -19.49
CA ASP A 338 23.89 -54.35 -19.26
C ASP A 338 23.35 -55.58 -20.04
N LYS A 339 24.19 -56.12 -20.93
CA LYS A 339 23.82 -56.73 -22.22
C LYS A 339 23.23 -58.16 -22.13
N GLY A 340 22.13 -58.40 -22.84
CA GLY A 340 21.80 -59.72 -23.44
C GLY A 340 20.47 -60.35 -23.02
N GLY A 341 19.70 -60.83 -23.99
CA GLY A 341 18.33 -61.34 -23.88
C GLY A 341 18.04 -62.33 -22.74
N LYS A 342 16.79 -62.27 -22.24
CA LYS A 342 16.15 -63.14 -21.24
C LYS A 342 16.70 -63.13 -19.79
N LEU A 343 17.80 -62.44 -19.49
CA LEU A 343 18.28 -62.15 -18.13
C LEU A 343 17.98 -60.70 -17.66
N PHE A 344 16.74 -60.27 -17.93
CA PHE A 344 16.32 -58.87 -18.17
C PHE A 344 16.08 -57.95 -16.94
N ARG A 345 16.50 -58.32 -15.72
CA ARG A 345 16.03 -57.72 -14.44
C ARG A 345 17.07 -57.82 -13.28
N LYS A 346 18.33 -57.42 -13.47
CA LYS A 346 19.42 -57.89 -12.56
C LYS A 346 20.07 -56.89 -11.61
N LYS A 347 20.02 -55.55 -11.81
CA LYS A 347 20.60 -54.59 -10.84
C LYS A 347 19.56 -53.72 -10.15
N VAL A 348 18.58 -53.22 -10.90
CA VAL A 348 17.43 -52.48 -10.35
C VAL A 348 16.56 -53.40 -9.48
N ASP A 349 16.20 -54.60 -9.98
CA ASP A 349 15.50 -55.60 -9.16
C ASP A 349 16.39 -56.24 -8.10
N TRP A 350 17.73 -56.23 -8.27
CA TRP A 350 18.62 -56.70 -7.20
C TRP A 350 18.56 -55.79 -5.99
N LEU A 351 18.56 -54.47 -6.17
CA LEU A 351 18.52 -53.55 -5.05
C LEU A 351 17.17 -53.64 -4.32
N HIS A 352 16.06 -53.67 -5.06
CA HIS A 352 14.74 -53.94 -4.48
C HIS A 352 14.65 -55.32 -3.81
N GLY A 353 15.24 -56.36 -4.39
CA GLY A 353 15.29 -57.70 -3.80
C GLY A 353 16.21 -57.79 -2.58
N TYR A 354 17.27 -56.97 -2.53
CA TYR A 354 18.09 -56.77 -1.34
C TYR A 354 17.27 -56.08 -0.24
N PHE A 355 16.53 -55.02 -0.59
CA PHE A 355 15.65 -54.33 0.36
C PHE A 355 14.55 -55.25 0.90
N ASP A 356 13.91 -56.06 0.06
CA ASP A 356 12.89 -57.03 0.50
C ASP A 356 13.44 -58.06 1.50
N LYS A 357 14.73 -58.39 1.45
CA LYS A 357 15.37 -59.35 2.36
C LYS A 357 15.92 -58.72 3.63
N ASN A 358 16.38 -57.47 3.56
CA ASN A 358 17.18 -56.86 4.62
C ASN A 358 16.49 -55.69 5.32
N LEU A 359 15.50 -55.05 4.70
CA LEU A 359 14.81 -53.88 5.23
C LEU A 359 13.38 -54.21 5.68
N ARG A 360 12.92 -53.51 6.71
CA ARG A 360 11.53 -53.56 7.18
C ARG A 360 10.80 -52.30 6.74
N LEU A 361 9.69 -52.46 6.01
CA LEU A 361 8.91 -51.35 5.47
C LEU A 361 8.46 -50.35 6.56
N GLU A 362 8.03 -50.86 7.72
CA GLU A 362 7.56 -50.05 8.85
C GLU A 362 8.60 -49.03 9.35
N ASP A 363 9.89 -49.33 9.19
CA ASP A 363 10.95 -48.43 9.64
C ASP A 363 11.04 -47.14 8.81
N PHE A 364 10.48 -47.18 7.59
CA PHE A 364 10.51 -46.07 6.64
C PHE A 364 9.15 -45.39 6.47
N LYS A 365 8.16 -45.73 7.31
CA LYS A 365 6.88 -45.03 7.32
C LYS A 365 7.00 -43.64 7.92
N ARG A 366 6.17 -42.72 7.43
CA ARG A 366 6.09 -41.33 7.91
C ARG A 366 4.66 -41.02 8.37
N SER A 367 4.59 -40.28 9.46
CA SER A 367 3.37 -39.62 9.94
C SER A 367 3.51 -38.10 9.79
N TYR A 368 2.38 -37.42 9.70
CA TYR A 368 2.30 -35.97 9.49
C TYR A 368 1.47 -35.32 10.58
N ASN A 369 1.73 -34.04 10.82
CA ASN A 369 1.11 -33.28 11.88
C ASN A 369 -0.26 -32.75 11.44
N ARG A 370 -1.32 -33.23 12.12
CA ARG A 370 -2.72 -32.79 11.86
C ARG A 370 -3.13 -31.53 12.60
N ASN A 371 -2.30 -31.06 13.55
CA ASN A 371 -2.66 -29.99 14.49
C ASN A 371 -1.99 -28.64 14.19
N ILE A 372 -1.29 -28.49 13.06
CA ILE A 372 -0.59 -27.25 12.66
C ILE A 372 -1.51 -26.37 11.80
N VAL A 373 -2.81 -26.35 12.08
CA VAL A 373 -3.75 -25.54 11.28
C VAL A 373 -3.57 -24.07 11.62
N THR A 374 -3.29 -23.26 10.62
CA THR A 374 -3.23 -21.80 10.78
C THR A 374 -4.61 -21.18 10.54
N HIS A 375 -4.95 -20.11 11.26
CA HIS A 375 -6.24 -19.44 11.09
C HIS A 375 -6.34 -18.79 9.70
N ASN A 376 -7.49 -18.96 9.06
CA ASN A 376 -7.79 -18.39 7.76
C ASN A 376 -7.83 -16.86 7.79
N ILE A 377 -7.57 -16.26 6.63
CA ILE A 377 -7.88 -14.85 6.37
C ILE A 377 -9.40 -14.69 6.51
N VAL A 378 -9.83 -13.70 7.28
CA VAL A 378 -11.24 -13.39 7.48
C VAL A 378 -11.73 -12.57 6.29
N GLU A 379 -12.82 -13.03 5.66
CA GLU A 379 -13.46 -12.29 4.56
C GLU A 379 -14.29 -11.13 5.15
N PRO A 380 -14.05 -9.87 4.74
CA PRO A 380 -14.84 -8.72 5.16
C PRO A 380 -16.27 -8.80 4.61
N THR A 381 -17.20 -8.18 5.32
CA THR A 381 -18.53 -7.83 4.78
C THR A 381 -18.41 -6.75 3.71
N GLU A 382 -19.43 -6.60 2.85
CA GLU A 382 -19.42 -5.56 1.82
C GLU A 382 -19.36 -4.13 2.41
N GLU A 383 -19.99 -3.89 3.58
CA GLU A 383 -19.87 -2.62 4.32
C GLU A 383 -18.42 -2.34 4.75
N GLN A 384 -17.71 -3.35 5.24
CA GLN A 384 -16.30 -3.22 5.62
C GLN A 384 -15.39 -3.01 4.40
N TYR A 385 -15.70 -3.63 3.25
CA TYR A 385 -15.03 -3.31 2.00
C TYR A 385 -15.24 -1.85 1.60
N ASP A 386 -16.46 -1.34 1.72
CA ASP A 386 -16.79 0.05 1.43
C ASP A 386 -16.02 1.03 2.32
N GLU A 387 -15.93 0.76 3.62
CA GLU A 387 -15.14 1.56 4.56
C GLU A 387 -13.66 1.65 4.15
N ILE A 388 -13.06 0.51 3.80
CA ILE A 388 -11.65 0.46 3.37
C ILE A 388 -11.46 1.17 2.03
N PHE A 389 -12.38 0.99 1.07
CA PHE A 389 -12.30 1.71 -0.20
C PHE A 389 -12.46 3.21 -0.04
N ASN A 390 -13.31 3.66 0.90
CA ASN A 390 -13.42 5.07 1.24
C ASN A 390 -12.11 5.61 1.84
N GLN A 391 -11.46 4.86 2.73
CA GLN A 391 -10.12 5.21 3.25
C GLN A 391 -9.06 5.31 2.15
N LEU A 392 -9.20 4.53 1.08
CA LEU A 392 -8.30 4.56 -0.08
C LEU A 392 -8.68 5.62 -1.14
N ASN A 393 -9.66 6.49 -0.87
CA ASN A 393 -10.20 7.46 -1.82
C ASN A 393 -10.71 6.79 -3.13
N LYS A 394 -11.44 5.67 -2.99
CA LYS A 394 -11.98 4.85 -4.10
C LYS A 394 -13.51 4.75 -4.04
N HIS A 395 -14.17 5.78 -4.54
CA HIS A 395 -15.63 5.92 -4.47
C HIS A 395 -16.38 5.35 -5.68
N THR A 396 -15.70 5.02 -6.77
CA THR A 396 -16.32 4.49 -8.01
C THR A 396 -15.88 3.05 -8.28
N GLU A 397 -16.70 2.28 -9.01
CA GLU A 397 -16.36 0.92 -9.43
C GLU A 397 -15.05 0.88 -10.23
N GLU A 398 -14.84 1.84 -11.13
CA GLU A 398 -13.59 1.98 -11.89
C GLU A 398 -12.37 2.16 -10.97
N SER A 399 -12.48 3.05 -9.98
CA SER A 399 -11.40 3.29 -9.01
C SER A 399 -11.10 2.07 -8.13
N ARG A 400 -12.12 1.24 -7.88
CA ARG A 400 -12.04 -0.02 -7.13
C ARG A 400 -11.52 -1.19 -7.97
N ASN A 401 -11.29 -0.99 -9.27
CA ASN A 401 -10.83 -2.04 -10.21
C ASN A 401 -9.54 -1.67 -10.97
N ILE A 402 -8.74 -0.72 -10.46
CA ILE A 402 -7.47 -0.32 -11.08
C ILE A 402 -6.48 -1.49 -11.20
N ASN A 403 -6.43 -2.38 -10.19
CA ASN A 403 -5.72 -3.66 -10.23
C ASN A 403 -4.26 -3.59 -10.74
N CYS A 404 -3.53 -2.52 -10.42
CA CYS A 404 -2.18 -2.26 -10.93
C CYS A 404 -1.05 -3.13 -10.33
N LEU A 405 -1.36 -4.06 -9.41
CA LEU A 405 -0.42 -4.96 -8.72
C LEU A 405 0.66 -4.30 -7.82
N ALA A 406 0.79 -2.97 -7.83
CA ALA A 406 1.89 -2.26 -7.15
C ALA A 406 1.99 -2.51 -5.62
N CYS A 407 0.86 -2.74 -4.95
CA CYS A 407 0.80 -3.03 -3.51
C CYS A 407 1.16 -4.49 -3.14
N GLY A 408 1.48 -5.32 -4.14
CA GLY A 408 1.76 -6.75 -3.98
C GLY A 408 0.54 -7.67 -4.08
N TYR A 409 -0.66 -7.11 -4.21
CA TYR A 409 -1.91 -7.86 -4.32
C TYR A 409 -2.51 -7.73 -5.73
N GLY A 410 -2.99 -8.84 -6.28
CA GLY A 410 -3.45 -8.96 -7.68
C GLY A 410 -4.66 -8.11 -8.05
N SER A 411 -5.44 -7.66 -7.06
CA SER A 411 -6.61 -6.81 -7.27
C SER A 411 -6.80 -5.83 -6.11
N CYS A 412 -7.52 -4.73 -6.38
CA CYS A 412 -7.90 -3.78 -5.35
C CYS A 412 -8.79 -4.42 -4.26
N LYS A 413 -9.63 -5.41 -4.61
CA LYS A 413 -10.39 -6.19 -3.62
C LYS A 413 -9.48 -7.04 -2.73
N THR A 414 -8.48 -7.73 -3.29
CA THR A 414 -7.51 -8.51 -2.49
C THR A 414 -6.60 -7.62 -1.64
N MET A 415 -6.30 -6.40 -2.10
CA MET A 415 -5.65 -5.38 -1.27
C MET A 415 -6.52 -4.95 -0.08
N ALA A 416 -7.82 -4.67 -0.31
CA ALA A 416 -8.73 -4.31 0.78
C ALA A 416 -8.88 -5.45 1.80
N LEU A 417 -9.00 -6.70 1.34
CA LEU A 417 -8.96 -7.90 2.18
C LEU A 417 -7.68 -7.95 3.03
N ALA A 418 -6.54 -7.62 2.45
CA ALA A 418 -5.27 -7.60 3.15
C ALA A 418 -5.19 -6.50 4.21
N ILE A 419 -5.69 -5.29 3.92
CA ILE A 419 -5.77 -4.18 4.89
C ILE A 419 -6.65 -4.59 6.07
N PHE A 420 -7.83 -5.15 5.81
CA PHE A 420 -8.76 -5.62 6.85
C PHE A 420 -8.10 -6.61 7.82
N ASN A 421 -7.30 -7.52 7.29
CA ASN A 421 -6.61 -8.55 8.07
C ASN A 421 -5.26 -8.08 8.66
N GLY A 422 -4.91 -6.78 8.56
CA GLY A 422 -3.65 -6.24 9.06
C GLY A 422 -2.40 -6.77 8.33
N LEU A 423 -2.56 -7.23 7.09
CA LEU A 423 -1.49 -7.77 6.25
C LEU A 423 -0.87 -6.71 5.33
N ASN A 424 -1.54 -5.56 5.17
CA ASN A 424 -1.08 -4.42 4.39
C ASN A 424 -1.58 -3.10 5.00
N VAL A 425 -1.06 -1.97 4.50
CA VAL A 425 -1.41 -0.62 4.94
C VAL A 425 -1.91 0.24 3.79
N PRO A 426 -2.80 1.23 4.03
CA PRO A 426 -3.33 2.10 2.97
C PRO A 426 -2.25 2.81 2.15
N SER A 427 -1.20 3.29 2.81
CA SER A 427 -0.05 3.97 2.18
C SER A 427 0.79 3.08 1.27
N ASN A 428 0.54 1.77 1.21
CA ASN A 428 1.16 0.89 0.21
C ASN A 428 0.40 0.90 -1.13
N CYS A 429 -0.75 1.59 -1.21
CA CYS A 429 -1.50 1.76 -2.45
C CYS A 429 -0.98 2.97 -3.24
N ILE A 430 -0.42 2.72 -4.43
CA ILE A 430 0.14 3.79 -5.27
C ILE A 430 -0.90 4.80 -5.76
N ASP A 431 -2.12 4.35 -6.07
CA ASP A 431 -3.22 5.22 -6.48
C ASP A 431 -3.64 6.17 -5.36
N TYR A 432 -3.73 5.65 -4.13
CA TYR A 432 -4.00 6.44 -2.93
C TYR A 432 -2.94 7.52 -2.75
N ASN A 433 -1.65 7.14 -2.73
CA ASN A 433 -0.56 8.10 -2.56
C ASN A 433 -0.54 9.16 -3.67
N LYS A 434 -0.82 8.79 -4.92
CA LYS A 434 -0.90 9.74 -6.04
C LYS A 434 -2.00 10.78 -5.81
N LYS A 435 -3.17 10.36 -5.33
CA LYS A 435 -4.29 11.26 -5.02
C LYS A 435 -3.96 12.19 -3.85
N GLU A 436 -3.32 11.69 -2.81
CA GLU A 436 -2.87 12.51 -1.68
C GLU A 436 -1.92 13.61 -2.14
N VAL A 437 -0.90 13.27 -2.93
CA VAL A 437 0.05 14.25 -3.48
C VAL A 437 -0.64 15.27 -4.40
N MET A 438 -1.59 14.84 -5.23
CA MET A 438 -2.36 15.75 -6.09
C MET A 438 -3.23 16.72 -5.28
N ASN A 439 -3.84 16.24 -4.19
CA ASN A 439 -4.66 17.08 -3.31
C ASN A 439 -3.80 18.12 -2.58
N GLU A 440 -2.64 17.70 -2.05
CA GLU A 440 -1.67 18.63 -1.43
C GLU A 440 -1.18 19.69 -2.42
N HIS A 441 -0.91 19.30 -3.67
CA HIS A 441 -0.52 20.23 -4.72
C HIS A 441 -1.61 21.27 -5.01
N TYR A 442 -2.86 20.82 -5.17
CA TYR A 442 -4.00 21.71 -5.41
C TYR A 442 -4.19 22.72 -4.26
N ILE A 443 -4.10 22.26 -3.01
CA ILE A 443 -4.17 23.13 -1.82
C ILE A 443 -3.00 24.14 -1.82
N SER A 444 -1.80 23.70 -2.18
CA SER A 444 -0.62 24.56 -2.25
C SER A 444 -0.76 25.63 -3.34
N GLU A 445 -1.28 25.28 -4.51
CA GLU A 445 -1.52 26.23 -5.62
C GLU A 445 -2.55 27.28 -5.23
N ALA A 446 -3.69 26.86 -4.68
CA ALA A 446 -4.72 27.79 -4.20
C ALA A 446 -4.19 28.77 -3.15
N ARG A 447 -3.32 28.29 -2.25
CA ARG A 447 -2.65 29.13 -1.24
C ARG A 447 -1.70 30.15 -1.88
N ASN A 448 -0.92 29.74 -2.87
CA ASN A 448 0.03 30.62 -3.57
C ASN A 448 -0.69 31.70 -4.38
N GLU A 449 -1.78 31.34 -5.05
CA GLU A 449 -2.63 32.29 -5.78
C GLU A 449 -3.21 33.35 -4.84
N PHE A 450 -3.72 32.93 -3.68
CA PHE A 450 -4.22 33.83 -2.64
C PHE A 450 -3.16 34.85 -2.18
N PHE A 451 -1.94 34.41 -1.85
CA PHE A 451 -0.87 35.33 -1.44
C PHE A 451 -0.41 36.27 -2.55
N THR A 452 -0.40 35.78 -3.79
CA THR A 452 -0.01 36.58 -4.96
C THR A 452 -1.02 37.72 -5.17
N ASN A 453 -2.32 37.39 -5.19
CA ASN A 453 -3.39 38.37 -5.38
C ASN A 453 -3.41 39.41 -4.25
N ILE A 454 -3.27 38.98 -2.99
CA ILE A 454 -3.17 39.90 -1.84
C ILE A 454 -1.98 40.86 -1.99
N SER A 455 -0.81 40.34 -2.35
CA SER A 455 0.40 41.16 -2.48
C SER A 455 0.24 42.24 -3.55
N HIS A 456 -0.46 41.94 -4.65
CA HIS A 456 -0.79 42.91 -5.69
C HIS A 456 -1.77 43.99 -5.19
N GLU A 457 -2.87 43.57 -4.55
CA GLU A 457 -3.91 44.49 -4.06
C GLU A 457 -3.41 45.42 -2.93
N LEU A 458 -2.46 44.97 -2.10
CA LEU A 458 -1.80 45.82 -1.09
C LEU A 458 -0.81 46.82 -1.71
N ARG A 459 -0.08 46.41 -2.75
CA ARG A 459 0.96 47.25 -3.38
C ARG A 459 0.37 48.46 -4.08
N THR A 460 -0.81 48.34 -4.69
CA THR A 460 -1.47 49.42 -5.44
C THR A 460 -1.73 50.69 -4.58
N PRO A 461 -2.51 50.64 -3.48
CA PRO A 461 -2.74 51.81 -2.64
C PRO A 461 -1.46 52.30 -1.95
N LEU A 462 -0.55 51.39 -1.58
CA LEU A 462 0.74 51.75 -0.97
C LEU A 462 1.61 52.57 -1.94
N ASN A 463 1.68 52.18 -3.21
CA ASN A 463 2.41 52.91 -4.23
C ASN A 463 1.79 54.29 -4.50
N VAL A 464 0.46 54.41 -4.47
CA VAL A 464 -0.21 55.72 -4.63
C VAL A 464 0.13 56.65 -3.47
N ILE A 465 0.06 56.16 -2.22
CA ILE A 465 0.47 56.93 -1.03
C ILE A 465 1.92 57.40 -1.18
N TYR A 466 2.82 56.49 -1.55
CA TYR A 466 4.23 56.81 -1.73
C TYR A 466 4.47 57.84 -2.84
N SER A 467 3.80 57.71 -3.99
CA SER A 467 3.91 58.67 -5.10
C SER A 467 3.41 60.06 -4.73
N VAL A 468 2.31 60.17 -3.98
CA VAL A 468 1.80 61.47 -3.50
C VAL A 468 2.79 62.12 -2.54
N LEU A 469 3.35 61.35 -1.59
CA LEU A 469 4.39 61.84 -0.67
C LEU A 469 5.66 62.30 -1.41
N GLN A 470 6.04 61.60 -2.49
CA GLN A 470 7.15 62.02 -3.34
C GLN A 470 6.89 63.35 -4.05
N LEU A 471 5.69 63.54 -4.61
CA LEU A 471 5.29 64.81 -5.23
C LEU A 471 5.30 65.95 -4.22
N GLU A 472 4.75 65.72 -3.02
CA GLU A 472 4.78 66.70 -1.94
C GLU A 472 6.21 67.10 -1.56
N SER A 473 7.11 66.11 -1.42
CA SER A 473 8.52 66.36 -1.12
C SER A 473 9.26 67.08 -2.25
N THR A 474 8.88 66.87 -3.51
CA THR A 474 9.58 67.41 -4.69
C THR A 474 9.18 68.86 -4.97
N TYR A 475 7.90 69.19 -4.76
CA TYR A 475 7.31 70.49 -5.09
C TYR A 475 6.99 71.33 -3.84
N LYS A 476 7.62 71.02 -2.71
CA LYS A 476 7.33 71.62 -1.40
C LYS A 476 7.29 73.16 -1.40
N ASP A 477 8.17 73.80 -2.17
CA ASP A 477 8.28 75.27 -2.23
C ASP A 477 7.28 75.92 -3.20
N THR A 478 6.55 75.12 -3.99
CA THR A 478 5.61 75.58 -5.02
C THR A 478 4.15 75.15 -4.77
N LEU A 479 3.91 74.25 -3.82
CA LEU A 479 2.57 73.74 -3.52
C LEU A 479 1.74 74.79 -2.77
N VAL A 480 0.48 74.95 -3.21
CA VAL A 480 -0.51 75.73 -2.46
C VAL A 480 -1.29 74.84 -1.49
N ILE A 481 -1.95 75.44 -0.50
CA ILE A 481 -2.73 74.73 0.52
C ILE A 481 -3.74 73.76 -0.11
N ASP A 482 -4.38 74.17 -1.20
CA ASP A 482 -5.37 73.34 -1.91
C ASP A 482 -4.76 72.05 -2.49
N ASP A 483 -3.53 72.08 -3.00
CA ASP A 483 -2.83 70.89 -3.51
C ASP A 483 -2.49 69.92 -2.38
N ILE A 484 -2.04 70.45 -1.23
CA ILE A 484 -1.72 69.67 -0.03
C ILE A 484 -2.99 69.01 0.53
N MET A 485 -4.12 69.73 0.57
CA MET A 485 -5.39 69.18 0.99
C MET A 485 -5.84 68.03 0.08
N LYS A 486 -5.74 68.21 -1.23
CA LYS A 486 -6.03 67.16 -2.22
C LYS A 486 -5.13 65.94 -2.08
N TYR A 487 -3.83 66.14 -1.84
CA TYR A 487 -2.87 65.05 -1.60
C TYR A 487 -3.20 64.27 -0.32
N ASN A 488 -3.51 64.97 0.77
CA ASN A 488 -3.93 64.35 2.02
C ASN A 488 -5.22 63.54 1.88
N GLU A 489 -6.18 64.00 1.07
CA GLU A 489 -7.38 63.21 0.76
C GLU A 489 -7.05 61.92 0.01
N ILE A 490 -6.16 61.96 -0.99
CA ILE A 490 -5.71 60.76 -1.72
C ILE A 490 -5.00 59.78 -0.76
N ILE A 491 -4.14 60.28 0.13
CA ILE A 491 -3.47 59.45 1.13
C ILE A 491 -4.49 58.82 2.08
N LYS A 492 -5.42 59.62 2.65
CA LYS A 492 -6.47 59.14 3.55
C LYS A 492 -7.30 58.04 2.88
N GLN A 493 -7.73 58.27 1.64
CA GLN A 493 -8.54 57.31 0.88
C GLN A 493 -7.80 55.97 0.70
N ASN A 494 -6.51 56.00 0.31
CA ASN A 494 -5.74 54.77 0.12
C ASN A 494 -5.38 54.07 1.44
N CYS A 495 -5.23 54.81 2.55
CA CYS A 495 -5.13 54.22 3.88
C CYS A 495 -6.41 53.47 4.28
N LEU A 496 -7.59 54.07 4.03
CA LEU A 496 -8.87 53.41 4.29
C LEU A 496 -9.05 52.16 3.41
N ARG A 497 -8.62 52.20 2.13
CA ARG A 497 -8.60 51.01 1.25
C ARG A 497 -7.71 49.90 1.80
N LEU A 498 -6.53 50.23 2.32
CA LEU A 498 -5.64 49.26 2.97
C LEU A 498 -6.29 48.65 4.21
N ILE A 499 -6.94 49.46 5.06
CA ILE A 499 -7.67 48.98 6.24
C ILE A 499 -8.79 48.02 5.81
N ARG A 500 -9.60 48.37 4.80
CA ARG A 500 -10.65 47.49 4.25
C ARG A 500 -10.07 46.14 3.79
N LEU A 501 -8.95 46.17 3.05
CA LEU A 501 -8.28 44.95 2.58
C LEU A 501 -7.78 44.08 3.74
N VAL A 502 -7.12 44.68 4.73
CA VAL A 502 -6.60 43.96 5.90
C VAL A 502 -7.75 43.34 6.70
N ASN A 503 -8.83 44.09 6.94
CA ASN A 503 -10.02 43.59 7.64
C ASN A 503 -10.63 42.40 6.90
N ASN A 504 -10.81 42.50 5.58
CA ASN A 504 -11.31 41.41 4.75
C ASN A 504 -10.41 40.16 4.84
N ILE A 505 -9.09 40.32 4.84
CA ILE A 505 -8.14 39.20 4.98
C ILE A 505 -8.28 38.52 6.34
N ILE A 506 -8.39 39.30 7.42
CA ILE A 506 -8.55 38.77 8.77
C ILE A 506 -9.87 38.01 8.90
N ASP A 507 -10.97 38.57 8.37
CA ASP A 507 -12.28 37.94 8.39
C ASP A 507 -12.26 36.62 7.62
N VAL A 508 -11.76 36.62 6.38
CA VAL A 508 -11.60 35.39 5.57
C VAL A 508 -10.77 34.34 6.33
N SER A 509 -9.62 34.73 6.90
CA SER A 509 -8.74 33.80 7.62
C SER A 509 -9.40 33.21 8.86
N ARG A 510 -10.18 34.00 9.60
CA ARG A 510 -10.91 33.55 10.79
C ARG A 510 -12.07 32.62 10.44
N ILE A 511 -12.77 32.89 9.34
CA ILE A 511 -13.86 32.06 8.83
C ILE A 511 -13.32 30.69 8.40
N GLU A 512 -12.23 30.66 7.62
CA GLU A 512 -11.61 29.41 7.15
C GLU A 512 -11.08 28.54 8.30
N ALA A 513 -10.49 29.18 9.32
CA ALA A 513 -9.98 28.47 10.49
C ALA A 513 -11.09 28.00 11.45
N GLY A 514 -12.37 28.30 11.16
CA GLY A 514 -13.51 27.94 12.01
C GLY A 514 -13.57 28.71 13.33
N PHE A 515 -12.80 29.80 13.45
CA PHE A 515 -12.73 30.63 14.67
C PHE A 515 -13.67 31.84 14.61
N PHE A 516 -14.38 32.06 13.51
CA PHE A 516 -15.38 33.12 13.38
C PHE A 516 -16.73 32.66 13.95
N ARG A 517 -17.19 33.30 15.03
CA ARG A 517 -18.46 32.96 15.69
C ARG A 517 -19.40 34.18 15.71
N PRO A 518 -20.57 34.12 15.06
CA PRO A 518 -21.57 35.17 15.15
C PRO A 518 -22.11 35.32 16.58
N LEU A 519 -22.34 36.56 17.01
CA LEU A 519 -23.04 36.90 18.25
C LEU A 519 -24.51 37.17 17.95
N PHE A 520 -25.29 36.09 17.92
CA PHE A 520 -26.72 36.17 17.67
C PHE A 520 -27.48 36.89 18.78
N LYS A 521 -28.26 37.89 18.39
CA LYS A 521 -29.23 38.60 19.23
C LYS A 521 -30.55 38.76 18.48
N MET A 522 -31.65 38.82 19.22
CA MET A 522 -32.96 39.11 18.65
C MET A 522 -33.07 40.60 18.39
N GLU A 523 -33.11 40.99 17.13
CA GLU A 523 -33.09 42.40 16.70
C GLU A 523 -34.11 42.65 15.60
N ASN A 524 -34.58 43.90 15.48
CA ASN A 524 -35.48 44.30 14.40
C ASN A 524 -34.67 44.63 13.14
N ILE A 525 -34.61 43.69 12.19
CA ILE A 525 -33.80 43.84 10.97
C ILE A 525 -34.22 45.01 10.10
N VAL A 526 -35.50 45.41 10.16
CA VAL A 526 -36.01 46.55 9.38
C VAL A 526 -35.33 47.83 9.86
N SER A 527 -35.31 48.05 11.18
CA SER A 527 -34.66 49.22 11.77
C SER A 527 -33.15 49.22 11.56
N GLU A 528 -32.51 48.05 11.70
CA GLU A 528 -31.06 47.93 11.49
C GLU A 528 -30.66 48.28 10.05
N VAL A 529 -31.35 47.68 9.07
CA VAL A 529 -31.08 47.95 7.64
C VAL A 529 -31.43 49.39 7.28
N GLU A 530 -32.53 49.95 7.81
CA GLU A 530 -32.89 51.36 7.58
C GLU A 530 -31.78 52.31 8.06
N ASN A 531 -31.24 52.08 9.26
CA ASN A 531 -30.14 52.87 9.82
C ASN A 531 -28.88 52.80 8.93
N ILE A 532 -28.54 51.61 8.42
CA ILE A 532 -27.41 51.40 7.50
C ILE A 532 -27.66 52.10 6.15
N VAL A 533 -28.89 52.06 5.63
CA VAL A 533 -29.24 52.72 4.37
C VAL A 533 -29.19 54.24 4.52
N LEU A 534 -29.61 54.79 5.67
CA LEU A 534 -29.54 56.23 5.92
C LEU A 534 -28.10 56.73 6.08
N SER A 535 -27.19 55.91 6.63
CA SER A 535 -25.79 56.31 6.85
C SER A 535 -25.02 56.56 5.54
N ILE A 536 -25.42 55.92 4.44
CA ILE A 536 -24.76 56.07 3.13
C ILE A 536 -25.30 57.23 2.28
N LYS A 537 -26.32 57.96 2.76
CA LYS A 537 -27.04 58.98 1.97
C LYS A 537 -26.10 60.01 1.34
N THR A 538 -25.10 60.48 2.08
CA THR A 538 -24.11 61.46 1.60
C THR A 538 -23.35 60.95 0.38
N TYR A 539 -23.01 59.65 0.32
CA TYR A 539 -22.32 59.04 -0.82
C TYR A 539 -23.22 58.97 -2.06
N VAL A 540 -24.50 58.64 -1.85
CA VAL A 540 -25.51 58.61 -2.93
C VAL A 540 -25.74 60.01 -3.50
N ASP A 541 -25.91 61.01 -2.63
CA ASP A 541 -26.14 62.41 -3.03
C ASP A 541 -24.93 62.97 -3.80
N ASN A 542 -23.70 62.68 -3.34
CA ASN A 542 -22.47 63.06 -4.04
C ASN A 542 -22.34 62.41 -5.43
N LYS A 543 -22.87 61.19 -5.61
CA LYS A 543 -22.99 60.52 -6.93
C LYS A 543 -24.23 60.94 -7.73
N LYS A 544 -25.08 61.83 -7.19
CA LYS A 544 -26.35 62.28 -7.78
C LYS A 544 -27.26 61.12 -8.16
N MET A 545 -27.35 60.13 -7.28
CA MET A 545 -28.24 58.98 -7.42
C MET A 545 -29.46 59.15 -6.52
N ASN A 546 -30.48 58.32 -6.72
CA ASN A 546 -31.64 58.22 -5.84
C ASN A 546 -31.51 56.99 -4.95
N LEU A 547 -31.88 57.11 -3.67
CA LEU A 547 -31.92 56.00 -2.71
C LEU A 547 -33.36 55.83 -2.21
N ILE A 548 -33.88 54.61 -2.32
CA ILE A 548 -35.24 54.25 -1.89
C ILE A 548 -35.13 53.07 -0.93
N PHE A 549 -35.64 53.24 0.29
CA PHE A 549 -35.88 52.17 1.24
C PHE A 549 -37.38 51.87 1.29
N ASP A 550 -37.73 50.59 1.23
CA ASP A 550 -39.11 50.09 1.22
C ASP A 550 -39.19 48.81 2.05
N THR A 551 -40.33 48.59 2.73
CA THR A 551 -40.53 47.38 3.54
C THR A 551 -42.00 46.96 3.55
N GLN A 552 -42.25 45.65 3.50
CA GLN A 552 -43.60 45.10 3.58
C GLN A 552 -44.16 45.12 5.02
N LYS A 553 -43.30 45.09 6.03
CA LYS A 553 -43.65 45.09 7.46
C LYS A 553 -42.75 46.08 8.20
N GLU A 554 -43.31 46.81 9.16
CA GLU A 554 -42.57 47.81 9.95
C GLU A 554 -41.54 47.18 10.89
N GLU A 555 -41.82 45.97 11.40
CA GLU A 555 -40.93 45.26 12.31
C GLU A 555 -40.82 43.79 11.92
N ILE A 556 -39.59 43.29 11.78
CA ILE A 556 -39.28 41.88 11.57
C ILE A 556 -38.15 41.52 12.52
N TYR A 557 -38.46 40.69 13.52
CA TYR A 557 -37.47 40.23 14.49
C TYR A 557 -36.85 38.91 14.04
N LEU A 558 -35.53 38.84 13.98
CA LEU A 558 -34.78 37.60 13.82
C LEU A 558 -33.53 37.56 14.69
N SER A 559 -33.04 36.35 14.92
CA SER A 559 -31.80 36.09 15.63
C SER A 559 -30.64 36.28 14.66
N CYS A 560 -29.96 37.42 14.71
CA CYS A 560 -28.83 37.76 13.83
C CYS A 560 -27.70 38.46 14.59
N ASP A 561 -26.54 38.57 13.95
CA ASP A 561 -25.44 39.41 14.41
C ASP A 561 -25.47 40.74 13.63
N THR A 562 -25.83 41.83 14.31
CA THR A 562 -26.04 43.14 13.67
C THR A 562 -24.77 43.68 13.02
N HIS A 563 -23.59 43.36 13.53
CA HIS A 563 -22.32 43.77 12.90
C HIS A 563 -22.07 43.03 11.58
N LEU A 564 -22.48 41.77 11.49
CA LEU A 564 -22.37 41.02 10.23
C LEU A 564 -23.40 41.49 9.21
N ILE A 565 -24.61 41.84 9.67
CA ILE A 565 -25.63 42.48 8.82
C ILE A 565 -25.12 43.82 8.27
N GLU A 566 -24.56 44.68 9.13
CA GLU A 566 -23.94 45.95 8.73
C GLU A 566 -22.86 45.71 7.68
N ARG A 567 -21.97 44.73 7.91
CA ARG A 567 -20.90 44.37 6.97
C ARG A 567 -21.45 43.94 5.60
N ILE A 568 -22.44 43.04 5.60
CA ILE A 568 -23.10 42.55 4.39
C ILE A 568 -23.73 43.71 3.62
N MET A 569 -24.49 44.56 4.33
CA MET A 569 -25.22 45.66 3.72
C MET A 569 -24.29 46.73 3.16
N LEU A 570 -23.25 47.15 3.91
CA LEU A 570 -22.30 48.15 3.43
C LEU A 570 -21.52 47.67 2.20
N ASP A 571 -21.14 46.38 2.12
CA ASP A 571 -20.45 45.86 0.92
C ASP A 571 -21.40 45.87 -0.30
N LEU A 572 -22.64 45.39 -0.16
CA LEU A 572 -23.63 45.42 -1.24
C LEU A 572 -23.99 46.84 -1.68
N LEU A 573 -24.18 47.76 -0.72
CA LEU A 573 -24.51 49.15 -0.98
C LEU A 573 -23.34 49.91 -1.60
N SER A 574 -22.10 49.68 -1.16
CA SER A 574 -20.91 50.27 -1.77
C SER A 574 -20.78 49.83 -3.22
N ASN A 575 -21.03 48.55 -3.54
CA ASN A 575 -21.08 48.05 -4.91
C ASN A 575 -22.19 48.74 -5.73
N ALA A 576 -23.40 48.90 -5.17
CA ALA A 576 -24.51 49.59 -5.84
C ALA A 576 -24.18 51.05 -6.16
N VAL A 577 -23.51 51.78 -5.27
CA VAL A 577 -23.06 53.17 -5.49
C VAL A 577 -21.90 53.22 -6.50
N LYS A 578 -20.95 52.29 -6.40
CA LYS A 578 -19.75 52.25 -7.24
C LYS A 578 -20.07 51.97 -8.72
N TYR A 579 -21.00 51.04 -8.97
CA TYR A 579 -21.36 50.59 -10.31
C TYR A 579 -22.66 51.19 -10.86
N GLY A 580 -23.33 52.01 -10.05
CA GLY A 580 -24.50 52.79 -10.44
C GLY A 580 -24.18 53.90 -11.45
N ARG A 581 -25.23 54.43 -12.07
CA ARG A 581 -25.16 55.54 -13.05
C ARG A 581 -25.73 56.83 -12.46
N GLU A 582 -25.29 57.98 -12.97
CA GLU A 582 -25.81 59.30 -12.57
C GLU A 582 -27.34 59.36 -12.80
N LYS A 583 -28.10 59.90 -11.85
CA LYS A 583 -29.58 59.88 -11.80
C LYS A 583 -30.20 58.48 -11.73
N GLY A 584 -29.38 57.45 -11.50
CA GLY A 584 -29.82 56.10 -11.26
C GLY A 584 -30.52 55.93 -9.90
N THR A 585 -31.01 54.73 -9.61
CA THR A 585 -31.76 54.44 -8.39
C THR A 585 -31.25 53.17 -7.73
N ILE A 586 -30.89 53.29 -6.45
CA ILE A 586 -30.64 52.16 -5.56
C ILE A 586 -31.92 51.95 -4.76
N LYS A 587 -32.55 50.77 -4.89
CA LYS A 587 -33.71 50.37 -4.13
C LYS A 587 -33.35 49.24 -3.17
N VAL A 588 -33.52 49.48 -1.87
CA VAL A 588 -33.45 48.48 -0.82
C VAL A 588 -34.87 48.11 -0.42
N ASN A 589 -35.22 46.83 -0.49
CA ASN A 589 -36.55 46.34 -0.14
C ASN A 589 -36.46 45.16 0.83
N ILE A 590 -37.26 45.17 1.88
CA ILE A 590 -37.37 44.07 2.84
C ILE A 590 -38.76 43.46 2.76
N TYR A 591 -38.81 42.15 2.54
CA TYR A 591 -40.07 41.43 2.46
C TYR A 591 -39.92 39.97 2.90
N SER A 592 -41.04 39.35 3.26
CA SER A 592 -41.10 37.93 3.64
C SER A 592 -41.95 37.18 2.62
N LYS A 593 -41.35 36.21 1.93
CA LYS A 593 -42.10 35.35 1.00
C LYS A 593 -42.98 34.32 1.73
N ASP A 594 -42.58 33.96 2.94
CA ASP A 594 -43.27 33.02 3.82
C ASP A 594 -43.10 33.44 5.30
N SER A 595 -43.66 32.68 6.24
CA SER A 595 -43.53 32.95 7.68
C SER A 595 -42.19 32.51 8.27
N LYS A 596 -41.28 31.95 7.46
CA LYS A 596 -40.06 31.29 7.92
C LYS A 596 -38.79 32.01 7.50
N SER A 597 -38.87 32.99 6.61
CA SER A 597 -37.73 33.71 6.08
C SER A 597 -38.00 35.19 5.84
N VAL A 598 -36.93 35.99 5.91
CA VAL A 598 -36.92 37.39 5.48
C VAL A 598 -35.90 37.54 4.35
N THR A 599 -36.27 38.30 3.32
CA THR A 599 -35.39 38.64 2.20
C THR A 599 -35.12 40.14 2.21
N ILE A 600 -33.84 40.50 2.20
CA ILE A 600 -33.34 41.85 1.95
C ILE A 600 -32.86 41.89 0.49
N SER A 601 -33.44 42.79 -0.28
CA SER A 601 -33.14 42.99 -1.70
C SER A 601 -32.41 44.31 -1.88
N VAL A 602 -31.20 44.28 -2.44
CA VAL A 602 -30.45 45.47 -2.84
C VAL A 602 -30.40 45.51 -4.36
N LYS A 603 -31.12 46.46 -4.96
CA LYS A 603 -31.23 46.60 -6.41
C LYS A 603 -30.64 47.92 -6.88
N ASP A 604 -29.78 47.86 -7.89
CA ASP A 604 -29.23 49.02 -8.60
C ASP A 604 -29.67 49.02 -10.07
N ASP A 605 -29.47 50.15 -10.75
CA ASP A 605 -29.71 50.31 -12.19
C ASP A 605 -28.40 50.58 -12.98
N GLY A 606 -27.31 50.03 -12.46
CA GLY A 606 -25.95 50.19 -12.96
C GLY A 606 -25.61 49.33 -14.18
N VAL A 607 -24.32 48.98 -14.30
CA VAL A 607 -23.77 48.31 -15.50
C VAL A 607 -24.25 46.88 -15.71
N GLY A 608 -24.80 46.23 -14.68
CA GLY A 608 -25.20 44.82 -14.71
C GLY A 608 -24.02 43.84 -14.81
N ILE A 609 -24.32 42.55 -14.67
CA ILE A 609 -23.37 41.44 -14.58
C ILE A 609 -23.74 40.39 -15.65
N PRO A 610 -22.78 39.92 -16.48
CA PRO A 610 -23.01 38.83 -17.43
C PRO A 610 -23.52 37.55 -16.74
N GLU A 611 -24.39 36.79 -17.41
CA GLU A 611 -25.03 35.59 -16.86
C GLU A 611 -24.00 34.54 -16.43
N GLU A 612 -22.92 34.37 -17.20
CA GLU A 612 -21.82 33.45 -16.92
C GLU A 612 -21.02 33.81 -15.65
N MET A 613 -21.22 35.01 -15.10
CA MET A 613 -20.55 35.51 -13.90
C MET A 613 -21.45 35.49 -12.65
N HIS A 614 -22.77 35.20 -12.76
CA HIS A 614 -23.70 35.30 -11.62
C HIS A 614 -23.33 34.40 -10.43
N GLU A 615 -22.77 33.21 -10.70
CA GLU A 615 -22.28 32.32 -9.64
C GLU A 615 -20.83 32.66 -9.25
N LYS A 616 -19.99 32.98 -10.24
CA LYS A 616 -18.55 33.21 -10.05
C LYS A 616 -18.23 34.47 -9.25
N ILE A 617 -19.09 35.49 -9.25
CA ILE A 617 -18.85 36.74 -8.50
C ILE A 617 -18.75 36.52 -6.98
N PHE A 618 -19.21 35.37 -6.47
CA PHE A 618 -19.08 35.00 -5.07
C PHE A 618 -17.82 34.16 -4.77
N GLU A 619 -17.03 33.81 -5.78
CA GLU A 619 -15.69 33.22 -5.60
C GLU A 619 -14.66 34.33 -5.35
N ARG A 620 -13.55 33.98 -4.69
CA ARG A 620 -12.51 34.96 -4.31
C ARG A 620 -11.76 35.48 -5.53
N PHE A 621 -11.42 36.76 -5.49
CA PHE A 621 -10.64 37.47 -6.51
C PHE A 621 -11.29 37.49 -7.91
N GLN A 622 -12.52 37.01 -8.04
CA GLN A 622 -13.25 37.11 -9.30
C GLN A 622 -13.66 38.56 -9.57
N LYS A 623 -13.44 38.99 -10.82
CA LYS A 623 -13.80 40.32 -11.30
C LYS A 623 -14.47 40.17 -12.66
N VAL A 624 -15.50 40.97 -12.92
CA VAL A 624 -16.12 41.02 -14.25
C VAL A 624 -15.18 41.80 -15.17
N ASP A 625 -14.61 41.12 -16.15
CA ASP A 625 -13.56 41.68 -17.02
C ASP A 625 -14.17 42.60 -18.08
N THR A 626 -14.44 43.86 -17.71
CA THR A 626 -14.87 44.89 -18.65
C THR A 626 -13.71 45.78 -19.04
N SER A 627 -13.17 45.56 -20.24
CA SER A 627 -12.09 46.33 -20.89
C SER A 627 -12.35 47.85 -21.06
N LEU A 628 -13.45 48.38 -20.51
CA LEU A 628 -13.93 49.76 -20.62
C LEU A 628 -14.03 50.53 -19.28
N SER A 629 -13.69 49.95 -18.13
CA SER A 629 -13.82 50.65 -16.82
C SER A 629 -12.50 50.78 -16.05
N ARG A 630 -11.50 51.49 -16.61
CA ARG A 630 -10.27 51.87 -15.87
C ARG A 630 -10.49 52.75 -14.63
N LYS A 631 -11.75 53.11 -14.30
CA LYS A 631 -12.10 53.97 -13.15
C LYS A 631 -12.53 53.21 -11.88
N ASN A 632 -12.85 51.92 -11.96
CA ASN A 632 -13.50 51.19 -10.85
C ASN A 632 -12.77 49.87 -10.53
N GLU A 633 -11.61 49.94 -9.89
CA GLU A 633 -10.90 48.75 -9.39
C GLU A 633 -11.47 48.28 -8.04
N GLY A 634 -11.67 46.98 -7.85
CA GLY A 634 -12.03 46.36 -6.57
C GLY A 634 -11.20 45.10 -6.35
N SER A 635 -11.11 44.61 -5.11
CA SER A 635 -10.24 43.48 -4.74
C SER A 635 -10.78 42.10 -5.14
N GLY A 636 -12.07 42.00 -5.48
CA GLY A 636 -12.74 40.73 -5.74
C GLY A 636 -12.97 39.87 -4.49
N ILE A 637 -12.76 40.42 -3.28
CA ILE A 637 -12.97 39.69 -2.01
C ILE A 637 -14.36 39.97 -1.41
N GLY A 638 -14.91 41.18 -1.61
CA GLY A 638 -16.13 41.67 -0.94
C GLY A 638 -17.31 40.72 -1.02
N LEU A 639 -17.77 40.38 -2.23
CA LEU A 639 -18.92 39.50 -2.42
C LEU A 639 -18.69 38.06 -1.92
N SER A 640 -17.46 37.54 -2.00
CA SER A 640 -17.12 36.22 -1.43
C SER A 640 -17.21 36.21 0.11
N LEU A 641 -16.83 37.33 0.74
CA LEU A 641 -16.98 37.53 2.17
C LEU A 641 -18.46 37.68 2.53
N VAL A 642 -19.23 38.47 1.78
CA VAL A 642 -20.69 38.61 1.96
C VAL A 642 -21.36 37.25 1.96
N LYS A 643 -21.08 36.40 0.96
CA LYS A 643 -21.62 35.03 0.90
C LYS A 643 -21.27 34.23 2.16
N SER A 644 -20.01 34.25 2.58
CA SER A 644 -19.54 33.54 3.78
C SER A 644 -20.25 34.04 5.05
N LEU A 645 -20.43 35.35 5.20
CA LEU A 645 -21.12 35.96 6.35
C LEU A 645 -22.63 35.66 6.38
N VAL A 646 -23.26 35.55 5.20
CA VAL A 646 -24.67 35.16 5.08
C VAL A 646 -24.84 33.68 5.45
N GLU A 647 -23.99 32.81 4.92
CA GLU A 647 -24.02 31.36 5.19
C GLU A 647 -23.73 31.04 6.67
N LEU A 648 -22.80 31.77 7.32
CA LEU A 648 -22.53 31.66 8.76
C LEU A 648 -23.74 31.97 9.64
N GLN A 649 -24.68 32.77 9.13
CA GLN A 649 -25.93 33.10 9.80
C GLN A 649 -27.11 32.23 9.32
N GLY A 650 -26.83 31.12 8.61
CA GLY A 650 -27.83 30.19 8.09
C GLY A 650 -28.65 30.73 6.92
N GLY A 651 -28.23 31.83 6.31
CA GLY A 651 -28.89 32.47 5.18
C GLY A 651 -28.37 32.01 3.82
N THR A 652 -28.93 32.59 2.76
CA THR A 652 -28.49 32.41 1.36
C THR A 652 -28.44 33.75 0.63
N ILE A 653 -27.52 33.90 -0.32
CA ILE A 653 -27.43 35.08 -1.19
C ILE A 653 -27.52 34.64 -2.67
N THR A 654 -28.27 35.39 -3.47
CA THR A 654 -28.36 35.19 -4.93
C THR A 654 -28.27 36.51 -5.66
N CYS A 655 -27.85 36.48 -6.93
CA CYS A 655 -27.78 37.65 -7.80
C CYS A 655 -28.69 37.46 -9.01
N LYS A 656 -29.46 38.50 -9.35
CA LYS A 656 -30.20 38.61 -10.61
C LYS A 656 -29.71 39.87 -11.31
N SER A 657 -29.15 39.74 -12.50
CA SER A 657 -28.59 40.89 -13.19
C SER A 657 -28.74 40.78 -14.70
N VAL A 658 -28.94 41.91 -15.36
CA VAL A 658 -28.97 42.01 -16.83
C VAL A 658 -28.03 43.12 -17.24
N LEU A 659 -27.15 42.83 -18.20
CA LEU A 659 -26.17 43.80 -18.70
C LEU A 659 -26.85 45.12 -19.09
N LYS A 660 -26.29 46.22 -18.59
CA LYS A 660 -26.73 47.61 -18.75
C LYS A 660 -28.09 47.96 -18.13
N GLN A 661 -28.67 47.06 -17.33
CA GLN A 661 -29.96 47.28 -16.66
C GLN A 661 -29.84 47.24 -15.12
N GLY A 662 -28.66 46.95 -14.60
CA GLY A 662 -28.37 46.86 -13.16
C GLY A 662 -28.45 45.45 -12.59
N SER A 663 -28.22 45.35 -11.28
CA SER A 663 -28.20 44.09 -10.54
C SER A 663 -29.13 44.13 -9.34
N GLU A 664 -29.61 42.97 -8.93
CA GLU A 664 -30.41 42.76 -7.73
C GLU A 664 -29.81 41.61 -6.92
N PHE A 665 -29.27 41.94 -5.75
CA PHE A 665 -28.78 40.97 -4.78
C PHE A 665 -29.87 40.67 -3.76
N LEU A 666 -30.15 39.38 -3.56
CA LEU A 666 -31.19 38.90 -2.67
C LEU A 666 -30.54 38.10 -1.54
N VAL A 667 -30.52 38.68 -0.34
CA VAL A 667 -30.03 38.03 0.88
C VAL A 667 -31.23 37.53 1.67
N THR A 668 -31.29 36.24 1.97
CA THR A 668 -32.41 35.61 2.67
C THR A 668 -31.94 34.95 3.96
N PHE A 669 -32.53 35.32 5.09
CA PHE A 669 -32.26 34.75 6.41
C PHE A 669 -33.48 33.99 6.95
N PRO A 670 -33.27 32.89 7.70
CA PRO A 670 -34.34 32.21 8.41
C PRO A 670 -34.83 33.03 9.62
N ILE A 671 -36.13 32.99 9.89
CA ILE A 671 -36.78 33.61 11.07
C ILE A 671 -36.79 32.64 12.27
N GLU A 672 -36.80 31.32 12.03
CA GLU A 672 -36.82 30.31 13.10
C GLU A 672 -35.45 30.22 13.82
N HIS A 673 -35.49 30.23 15.15
CA HIS A 673 -34.34 30.07 16.04
C HIS A 673 -33.64 28.72 15.82
N GLN A 674 -32.35 28.74 15.51
CA GLN A 674 -31.45 27.64 15.85
C GLN A 674 -30.99 27.83 17.30
N ASP A 675 -31.09 26.79 18.13
CA ASP A 675 -30.56 26.74 19.50
C ASP A 675 -29.03 26.91 19.49
N HIS A 676 -28.56 28.15 19.39
CA HIS A 676 -27.14 28.47 19.51
C HIS A 676 -26.83 28.83 20.97
N LYS A 677 -25.94 28.04 21.58
CA LYS A 677 -25.40 28.33 22.92
C LYS A 677 -24.78 29.74 22.90
N LEU A 678 -25.29 30.62 23.77
CA LEU A 678 -24.71 31.95 24.01
C LEU A 678 -23.20 31.82 24.26
N SER A 679 -22.42 32.40 23.37
CA SER A 679 -20.96 32.47 23.48
C SER A 679 -20.58 33.77 24.18
N GLU A 680 -20.05 33.69 25.40
CA GLU A 680 -19.55 34.86 26.15
C GLU A 680 -18.18 35.38 25.65
N ASN A 681 -17.58 34.79 24.61
CA ASN A 681 -16.31 35.26 24.07
C ASN A 681 -16.48 36.46 23.13
N MET A 682 -16.14 37.63 23.66
CA MET A 682 -16.28 38.97 23.06
C MET A 682 -15.13 39.35 22.10
N GLU A 683 -14.23 38.42 21.76
CA GLU A 683 -13.02 38.68 20.94
C GLU A 683 -13.27 38.66 19.42
N SER A 684 -14.42 38.15 18.95
CA SER A 684 -14.74 38.05 17.52
C SER A 684 -14.89 39.42 16.83
N HIS A 685 -15.29 40.47 17.56
CA HIS A 685 -15.65 41.79 17.00
C HIS A 685 -14.62 42.90 17.22
N ILE A 686 -13.38 42.59 17.64
CA ILE A 686 -12.37 43.60 18.00
C ILE A 686 -12.09 44.62 16.87
N LEU A 687 -12.28 44.25 15.60
CA LEU A 687 -12.05 45.12 14.43
C LEU A 687 -13.15 46.17 14.18
N TYR A 688 -14.36 45.98 14.71
CA TYR A 688 -15.55 46.78 14.35
C TYR A 688 -16.13 47.60 15.52
N LYS A 689 -15.36 47.79 16.61
CA LYS A 689 -15.76 48.54 17.82
C LYS A 689 -15.77 50.08 17.66
N LYS A 690 -15.66 50.62 16.45
CA LYS A 690 -15.54 52.08 16.20
C LYS A 690 -16.79 52.62 15.51
N ASP A 691 -17.00 53.93 15.70
CA ASP A 691 -18.09 54.77 15.18
C ASP A 691 -18.62 54.30 13.81
N SER A 692 -19.93 54.12 13.67
CA SER A 692 -20.60 53.67 12.44
C SER A 692 -20.20 54.50 11.21
N THR A 693 -19.80 55.75 11.42
CA THR A 693 -19.32 56.65 10.38
C THR A 693 -17.96 56.21 9.80
N GLU A 694 -17.06 55.69 10.65
CA GLU A 694 -15.73 55.21 10.22
C GLU A 694 -15.85 53.91 9.39
N ASN A 695 -16.81 53.04 9.73
CA ASN A 695 -17.08 51.80 8.96
C ASN A 695 -17.58 52.11 7.54
N VAL A 696 -18.45 53.11 7.39
CA VAL A 696 -18.94 53.56 6.07
C VAL A 696 -17.77 54.14 5.26
N ASP A 697 -16.95 55.01 5.85
CA ASP A 697 -15.75 55.57 5.21
C ASP A 697 -14.79 54.47 4.71
N ILE A 698 -14.59 53.40 5.51
CA ILE A 698 -13.74 52.25 5.14
C ILE A 698 -14.35 51.48 3.96
N GLU A 699 -15.63 51.11 4.03
CA GLU A 699 -16.27 50.33 2.97
C GLU A 699 -16.44 51.11 1.67
N PHE A 700 -16.63 52.42 1.74
CA PHE A 700 -16.81 53.28 0.56
C PHE A 700 -15.49 53.89 0.06
N SER A 701 -14.35 53.46 0.60
CA SER A 701 -13.02 54.02 0.29
C SER A 701 -12.57 53.85 -1.16
N ASP A 702 -13.20 52.97 -1.94
CA ASP A 702 -12.92 52.75 -3.37
C ASP A 702 -13.88 53.50 -4.32
N ILE A 703 -14.71 54.40 -3.79
CA ILE A 703 -15.59 55.28 -4.58
C ILE A 703 -14.93 56.64 -4.79
N TYR A 704 -14.73 57.00 -6.06
CA TYR A 704 -14.20 58.31 -6.47
C TYR A 704 -15.33 59.24 -6.88
N PHE A 705 -15.28 60.50 -6.44
CA PHE A 705 -16.29 61.52 -6.74
C PHE A 705 -15.91 62.41 -7.92
#